data_AF-A0A2K3E0P9-F1
#
_entry.id   AF-A0A2K3E0P9-F1
#
_cell.length_a   1.000
_cell.length_b   1.000
_cell.length_c   1.000
_cell.angle_alpha   90.00
_cell.angle_beta   90.00
_cell.angle_gamma   90.00
#
_symmetry.space_group_name_H-M   'P 1'
#
loop_
_entity.id
_entity.type
_entity.pdbx_description
1 polymer ?
#
loop_
_entity_poly.entity_id
_entity_poly.type
_entity_poly.pdbx_seq_one_letter_code
_entity_poly.pdbx_strand_id
1 'polypeptide(L)'
;MVAKNCKDRFSSADPHKVVALYDEFVALKSQADSLRAERNENSNAMKGKLEADKRAALIARGQELKDELAAVEERLGGVEAALQREGQRVPNLTHPQVPIGGEEHAAVLKEVGSPRAFTFPVKDHVALAEALDMVDFESAAEVSGQKFYYLRNAGALLELALVNYAFNKVVSRGFTPIMTPDLVKASVLEKCGFQPRGSGTQIYAVEDSPLCLTGTAEVPLGGVYMDRIVPEAELPVKMVAFGHCFRTEAGAAGMAGKGLYRVHQFSKVEMFVLATPAQSEALHQELIDIEADMFTELGLHFKVLDMPSGDLGAPAFRKYDVEAWMPGLQRYGEISSASNCTDYQSRRLNIRYRPGAVAKEAGSDSDGGAEAGKKGAGKKGGAGKKGGAGGSGGKTEFVHTLNATACAVPRMIVAILENFQQEDGSVVVPLPLRPYLGGMEVIRPPAKNHQLAALDAKAVKAWLQDASWKGRANKNNPRFYADVPADDSGPFAAIRKAIIDAINKAERKKRQKGKKCALVKMYAIFTKTGGSHAPHGDGSRRGMAGYKLRYVMKVGGTGKTGRIHLKMKGEEEMAYEYEAAYSMDAATGSSPNKHRVAPVAAPTCVLVASVYGGALTPAAAAKAKMSAAKKGKKHTAATKAKISAAKKGKKHTAATKAKISAAMKGNTNRMKKR
;
A
#
# COMPACT_ATOMS: atom_id res chain seq x y z
N MET A 1 -22.01 -32.65 -14.42
CA MET A 1 -22.02 -31.23 -13.96
C MET A 1 -20.61 -30.70 -13.66
N VAL A 2 -19.91 -31.20 -12.63
CA VAL A 2 -18.58 -30.67 -12.21
C VAL A 2 -17.53 -30.70 -13.33
N ALA A 3 -17.46 -31.78 -14.12
CA ALA A 3 -16.55 -31.87 -15.26
C ALA A 3 -16.78 -30.77 -16.32
N LYS A 4 -18.06 -30.45 -16.60
CA LYS A 4 -18.43 -29.35 -17.49
C LYS A 4 -17.96 -28.01 -16.90
N ASN A 5 -18.22 -27.79 -15.60
CA ASN A 5 -17.76 -26.59 -14.90
C ASN A 5 -16.22 -26.42 -15.00
N CYS A 6 -15.43 -27.47 -14.75
CA CYS A 6 -13.98 -27.40 -14.90
C CYS A 6 -13.54 -26.99 -16.31
N LYS A 7 -14.19 -27.56 -17.34
CA LYS A 7 -13.93 -27.23 -18.75
C LYS A 7 -14.26 -25.77 -19.06
N ASP A 8 -15.44 -25.31 -18.68
CA ASP A 8 -15.90 -23.95 -18.94
C ASP A 8 -15.03 -22.90 -18.22
N ARG A 9 -14.42 -23.28 -17.10
CA ARG A 9 -13.50 -22.42 -16.31
C ARG A 9 -12.03 -22.51 -16.72
N PHE A 10 -11.72 -23.25 -17.79
CA PHE A 10 -10.34 -23.55 -18.23
C PHE A 10 -9.45 -24.13 -17.10
N SER A 11 -10.05 -24.91 -16.19
CA SER A 11 -9.35 -25.55 -15.10
C SER A 11 -8.69 -26.85 -15.55
N SER A 12 -7.48 -27.11 -15.06
CA SER A 12 -6.76 -28.37 -15.26
C SER A 12 -7.08 -29.44 -14.21
N ALA A 13 -8.14 -29.25 -13.42
CA ALA A 13 -8.62 -30.25 -12.48
C ALA A 13 -9.29 -31.42 -13.19
N ASP A 14 -9.12 -32.63 -12.65
CA ASP A 14 -9.74 -33.85 -13.15
C ASP A 14 -10.75 -34.41 -12.12
N PRO A 15 -12.05 -34.08 -12.25
CA PRO A 15 -13.07 -34.58 -11.34
C PRO A 15 -13.26 -36.10 -11.40
N HIS A 16 -12.95 -36.75 -12.53
CA HIS A 16 -13.08 -38.21 -12.64
C HIS A 16 -12.00 -38.92 -11.83
N LYS A 17 -10.77 -38.39 -11.84
CA LYS A 17 -9.70 -38.85 -10.96
C LYS A 17 -10.05 -38.69 -9.48
N VAL A 18 -10.69 -37.58 -9.10
CA VAL A 18 -11.16 -37.36 -7.72
C VAL A 18 -12.18 -38.43 -7.31
N VAL A 19 -13.14 -38.75 -8.18
CA VAL A 19 -14.13 -39.82 -7.92
C VAL A 19 -13.44 -41.18 -7.77
N ALA A 20 -12.55 -41.55 -8.69
CA ALA A 20 -11.82 -42.82 -8.62
C ALA A 20 -11.01 -42.96 -7.32
N LEU A 21 -10.31 -41.89 -6.91
CA LEU A 21 -9.59 -41.85 -5.64
C LEU A 21 -10.52 -41.94 -4.42
N TYR A 22 -11.71 -41.35 -4.50
CA TYR A 22 -12.71 -41.44 -3.44
C TYR A 22 -13.28 -42.86 -3.30
N ASP A 23 -13.58 -43.52 -4.41
CA ASP A 23 -14.06 -44.91 -4.41
C ASP A 23 -13.01 -45.85 -3.83
N GLU A 24 -11.73 -45.68 -4.21
CA GLU A 24 -10.62 -46.43 -3.62
C GLU A 24 -10.47 -46.13 -2.11
N PHE A 25 -10.58 -44.86 -1.70
CA PHE A 25 -10.54 -44.46 -0.30
C PHE A 25 -11.65 -45.14 0.52
N VAL A 26 -12.88 -45.15 0.02
CA VAL A 26 -14.02 -45.80 0.70
C VAL A 26 -13.81 -47.30 0.81
N ALA A 27 -13.34 -47.95 -0.27
CA ALA A 27 -13.06 -49.38 -0.28
C ALA A 27 -11.95 -49.76 0.71
N LEU A 28 -10.81 -49.06 0.69
CA LEU A 28 -9.69 -49.28 1.60
C LEU A 28 -10.07 -49.00 3.06
N LYS A 29 -10.88 -47.97 3.30
CA LYS A 29 -11.39 -47.66 4.64
C LYS A 29 -12.28 -48.78 5.16
N SER A 30 -13.20 -49.27 4.35
CA SER A 30 -14.04 -50.43 4.71
C SER A 30 -13.20 -51.66 4.98
N GLN A 31 -12.18 -51.93 4.17
CA GLN A 31 -11.27 -53.05 4.36
C GLN A 31 -10.48 -52.93 5.68
N ALA A 32 -9.95 -51.74 5.98
CA ALA A 32 -9.25 -51.49 7.23
C ALA A 32 -10.16 -51.69 8.45
N ASP A 33 -11.42 -51.25 8.38
CA ASP A 33 -12.39 -51.42 9.46
C ASP A 33 -12.76 -52.91 9.67
N SER A 34 -12.91 -53.69 8.59
CA SER A 34 -13.08 -55.15 8.68
C SER A 34 -11.87 -55.86 9.31
N LEU A 35 -10.64 -55.54 8.86
CA LEU A 35 -9.42 -56.12 9.41
C LEU A 35 -9.23 -55.77 10.89
N ARG A 36 -9.61 -54.54 11.29
CA ARG A 36 -9.63 -54.14 12.72
C ARG A 36 -10.63 -54.96 13.52
N ALA A 37 -11.81 -55.23 12.97
CA ALA A 37 -12.82 -56.07 13.60
C ALA A 37 -12.30 -57.51 13.77
N GLU A 38 -11.80 -58.14 12.69
CA GLU A 38 -11.21 -59.48 12.72
C GLU A 38 -10.05 -59.60 13.71
N ARG A 39 -9.15 -58.61 13.75
CA ARG A 39 -8.05 -58.57 14.72
C ARG A 39 -8.56 -58.51 16.16
N ASN A 40 -9.61 -57.75 16.42
CA ASN A 40 -10.21 -57.66 17.75
C ASN A 40 -10.91 -58.97 18.14
N GLU A 41 -11.58 -59.63 17.20
CA GLU A 41 -12.18 -60.95 17.38
C GLU A 41 -11.11 -62.02 17.66
N ASN A 42 -10.02 -62.06 16.88
CA ASN A 42 -8.88 -62.94 17.09
C ASN A 42 -8.23 -62.72 18.48
N SER A 43 -8.07 -61.45 18.88
CA SER A 43 -7.58 -61.09 20.22
C SER A 43 -8.52 -61.52 21.35
N ASN A 44 -9.83 -61.47 21.11
CA ASN A 44 -10.83 -61.96 22.08
C ASN A 44 -10.83 -63.49 22.15
N ALA A 45 -10.71 -64.20 21.02
CA ALA A 45 -10.62 -65.66 20.95
C ALA A 45 -9.37 -66.20 21.66
N MET A 46 -8.32 -65.39 21.81
CA MET A 46 -7.10 -65.71 22.56
C MET A 46 -7.25 -65.70 24.09
N LYS A 47 -8.40 -65.25 24.62
CA LYS A 47 -8.67 -65.20 26.07
C LYS A 47 -9.11 -66.58 26.58
N GLY A 48 -8.56 -67.00 27.73
CA GLY A 48 -8.91 -68.27 28.39
C GLY A 48 -7.90 -69.39 28.17
N LYS A 49 -8.24 -70.59 28.66
CA LYS A 49 -7.46 -71.82 28.44
C LYS A 49 -7.72 -72.32 27.02
N LEU A 50 -6.63 -72.50 26.26
CA LEU A 50 -6.65 -72.96 24.87
C LEU A 50 -5.59 -74.05 24.71
N GLU A 51 -5.90 -75.05 23.90
CA GLU A 51 -4.93 -76.05 23.44
C GLU A 51 -3.76 -75.38 22.70
N ALA A 52 -2.57 -75.97 22.80
CA ALA A 52 -1.33 -75.39 22.28
C ALA A 52 -1.43 -75.05 20.78
N ASP A 53 -1.97 -75.96 19.97
CA ASP A 53 -2.09 -75.79 18.51
C ASP A 53 -3.07 -74.67 18.15
N LYS A 54 -4.21 -74.58 18.85
CA LYS A 54 -5.19 -73.51 18.65
C LYS A 54 -4.61 -72.14 19.02
N ARG A 55 -3.83 -72.09 20.10
CA ARG A 55 -3.12 -70.87 20.50
C ARG A 55 -2.08 -70.46 19.45
N ALA A 56 -1.31 -71.41 18.92
CA ALA A 56 -0.31 -71.14 17.88
C ALA A 56 -0.96 -70.60 16.59
N ALA A 57 -2.10 -71.17 16.16
CA ALA A 57 -2.83 -70.72 14.99
C ALA A 57 -3.37 -69.28 15.14
N LEU A 58 -3.94 -68.93 16.31
CA LEU A 58 -4.42 -67.57 16.58
C LEU A 58 -3.28 -66.55 16.66
N ILE A 59 -2.09 -66.95 17.14
CA ILE A 59 -0.89 -66.11 17.11
C ILE A 59 -0.46 -65.85 15.67
N ALA A 60 -0.39 -66.89 14.83
CA ALA A 60 -0.04 -66.76 13.42
C ALA A 60 -1.02 -65.84 12.68
N ARG A 61 -2.34 -66.09 12.80
CA ARG A 61 -3.36 -65.22 12.19
C ARG A 61 -3.33 -63.80 12.72
N GLY A 62 -3.04 -63.62 14.01
CA GLY A 62 -2.89 -62.30 14.62
C GLY A 62 -1.72 -61.50 14.04
N GLN A 63 -0.61 -62.17 13.71
CA GLN A 63 0.53 -61.57 13.04
C GLN A 63 0.21 -61.24 11.58
N GLU A 64 -0.44 -62.15 10.84
CA GLU A 64 -0.93 -61.90 9.48
C GLU A 64 -1.88 -60.69 9.41
N LEU A 65 -2.90 -60.64 10.29
CA LEU A 65 -3.86 -59.54 10.36
C LEU A 65 -3.18 -58.19 10.65
N LYS A 66 -2.12 -58.20 11.46
CA LYS A 66 -1.34 -57.00 11.75
C LYS A 66 -0.61 -56.51 10.50
N ASP A 67 -0.01 -57.42 9.74
CA ASP A 67 0.75 -57.08 8.54
C ASP A 67 -0.19 -56.67 7.39
N GLU A 68 -1.32 -57.36 7.20
CA GLU A 68 -2.40 -56.98 6.27
C GLU A 68 -2.96 -55.59 6.60
N LEU A 69 -3.28 -55.33 7.87
CA LEU A 69 -3.80 -54.03 8.30
C LEU A 69 -2.79 -52.91 8.07
N ALA A 70 -1.50 -53.14 8.37
CA ALA A 70 -0.46 -52.15 8.14
C ALA A 70 -0.33 -51.78 6.65
N ALA A 71 -0.39 -52.76 5.75
CA ALA A 71 -0.34 -52.53 4.31
C ALA A 71 -1.56 -51.75 3.79
N VAL A 72 -2.77 -52.08 4.29
CA VAL A 72 -3.99 -51.36 3.91
C VAL A 72 -3.97 -49.93 4.46
N GLU A 73 -3.52 -49.71 5.70
CA GLU A 73 -3.43 -48.38 6.31
C GLU A 73 -2.41 -47.49 5.60
N GLU A 74 -1.26 -48.03 5.16
CA GLU A 74 -0.28 -47.29 4.35
C GLU A 74 -0.89 -46.85 3.02
N ARG A 75 -1.55 -47.76 2.30
CA ARG A 75 -2.25 -47.45 1.05
C ARG A 75 -3.35 -46.41 1.26
N LEU A 76 -4.16 -46.57 2.31
CA LEU A 76 -5.22 -45.65 2.66
C LEU A 76 -4.68 -44.24 2.88
N GLY A 77 -3.57 -44.08 3.60
CA GLY A 77 -2.92 -42.79 3.80
C GLY A 77 -2.41 -42.16 2.49
N GLY A 78 -1.83 -42.98 1.60
CA GLY A 78 -1.41 -42.55 0.27
C GLY A 78 -2.55 -42.05 -0.60
N VAL A 79 -3.65 -42.80 -0.65
CA VAL A 79 -4.88 -42.46 -1.40
C VAL A 79 -5.56 -41.24 -0.80
N GLU A 80 -5.67 -41.13 0.52
CA GLU A 80 -6.24 -39.95 1.19
C GLU A 80 -5.45 -38.68 0.85
N ALA A 81 -4.11 -38.74 0.88
CA ALA A 81 -3.27 -37.62 0.49
C ALA A 81 -3.43 -37.25 -1.00
N ALA A 82 -3.56 -38.24 -1.89
CA ALA A 82 -3.82 -38.01 -3.31
C ALA A 82 -5.20 -37.39 -3.55
N LEU A 83 -6.23 -37.91 -2.88
CA LEU A 83 -7.58 -37.41 -2.93
C LEU A 83 -7.65 -35.94 -2.50
N GLN A 84 -6.97 -35.58 -1.40
CA GLN A 84 -6.88 -34.19 -0.96
C GLN A 84 -6.18 -33.30 -2.00
N ARG A 85 -5.03 -33.72 -2.54
CA ARG A 85 -4.31 -32.95 -3.56
C ARG A 85 -5.13 -32.71 -4.82
N GLU A 86 -5.81 -33.73 -5.34
CA GLU A 86 -6.62 -33.59 -6.56
C GLU A 86 -7.94 -32.86 -6.30
N GLY A 87 -8.60 -33.16 -5.17
CA GLY A 87 -9.85 -32.51 -4.78
C GLY A 87 -9.68 -31.01 -4.59
N GLN A 88 -8.55 -30.56 -4.02
CA GLN A 88 -8.29 -29.14 -3.83
C GLN A 88 -8.12 -28.34 -5.13
N ARG A 89 -7.78 -28.99 -6.24
CA ARG A 89 -7.65 -28.36 -7.56
C ARG A 89 -8.99 -28.06 -8.21
N VAL A 90 -10.05 -28.75 -7.77
CA VAL A 90 -11.41 -28.53 -8.28
C VAL A 90 -11.84 -27.11 -7.91
N PRO A 91 -12.19 -26.26 -8.89
CA PRO A 91 -12.61 -24.89 -8.62
C PRO A 91 -14.05 -24.88 -8.10
N ASN A 92 -14.51 -23.75 -7.57
CA ASN A 92 -15.91 -23.56 -7.21
C ASN A 92 -16.83 -23.81 -8.43
N LEU A 93 -18.10 -24.12 -8.18
CA LEU A 93 -19.12 -24.07 -9.22
C LEU A 93 -19.24 -22.65 -9.77
N THR A 94 -19.88 -22.51 -10.93
CA THR A 94 -20.09 -21.24 -11.61
C THR A 94 -21.57 -20.90 -11.54
N HIS A 95 -21.89 -19.64 -11.21
CA HIS A 95 -23.26 -19.17 -11.21
C HIS A 95 -23.87 -19.30 -12.63
N PRO A 96 -25.12 -19.75 -12.80
CA PRO A 96 -25.70 -20.00 -14.12
C PRO A 96 -25.75 -18.80 -15.06
N GLN A 97 -25.71 -17.57 -14.53
CA GLN A 97 -25.73 -16.34 -15.33
C GLN A 97 -24.35 -15.85 -15.75
N VAL A 98 -23.26 -16.47 -15.29
CA VAL A 98 -21.89 -16.06 -15.65
C VAL A 98 -21.67 -16.26 -17.15
N PRO A 99 -21.13 -15.26 -17.88
CA PRO A 99 -20.74 -15.43 -19.28
C PRO A 99 -19.72 -16.57 -19.44
N ILE A 100 -19.87 -17.40 -20.47
CA ILE A 100 -18.93 -18.50 -20.73
C ILE A 100 -17.85 -18.03 -21.70
N GLY A 101 -16.57 -18.16 -21.31
CA GLY A 101 -15.44 -17.82 -22.19
C GLY A 101 -14.21 -17.27 -21.48
N GLY A 102 -13.29 -16.73 -22.26
CA GLY A 102 -12.14 -15.93 -21.79
C GLY A 102 -12.52 -14.49 -21.46
N GLU A 103 -11.56 -13.71 -20.96
CA GLU A 103 -11.72 -12.31 -20.51
C GLU A 103 -12.46 -11.42 -21.53
N GLU A 104 -12.28 -11.67 -22.83
CA GLU A 104 -12.96 -10.98 -23.92
C GLU A 104 -14.50 -11.16 -23.95
N HIS A 105 -15.04 -12.11 -23.18
CA HIS A 105 -16.47 -12.38 -23.04
C HIS A 105 -17.10 -11.69 -21.82
N ALA A 106 -16.36 -10.85 -21.10
CA ALA A 106 -16.91 -10.08 -19.99
C ALA A 106 -18.11 -9.22 -20.44
N ALA A 107 -19.20 -9.26 -19.68
CA ALA A 107 -20.41 -8.53 -20.01
C ALA A 107 -20.45 -7.19 -19.27
N VAL A 108 -20.65 -6.07 -20.00
CA VAL A 108 -20.81 -4.76 -19.36
C VAL A 108 -22.19 -4.66 -18.74
N LEU A 109 -22.25 -4.53 -17.41
CA LEU A 109 -23.49 -4.37 -16.65
C LEU A 109 -23.90 -2.91 -16.52
N LYS A 110 -22.91 -2.05 -16.30
CA LYS A 110 -23.10 -0.62 -16.04
C LYS A 110 -21.89 0.16 -16.54
N GLU A 111 -22.15 1.33 -17.11
CA GLU A 111 -21.14 2.33 -17.45
C GLU A 111 -21.52 3.64 -16.77
N VAL A 112 -20.57 4.28 -16.08
CA VAL A 112 -20.83 5.46 -15.25
C VAL A 112 -19.91 6.60 -15.67
N GLY A 113 -20.48 7.78 -15.88
CA GLY A 113 -19.75 8.96 -16.36
C GLY A 113 -19.42 8.88 -17.84
N SER A 114 -18.44 9.66 -18.28
CA SER A 114 -17.93 9.67 -19.66
C SER A 114 -16.43 9.99 -19.66
N PRO A 115 -15.65 9.54 -20.67
CA PRO A 115 -14.24 9.87 -20.74
C PRO A 115 -14.08 11.38 -20.87
N ARG A 116 -13.17 11.97 -20.08
CA ARG A 116 -12.87 13.41 -20.19
C ARG A 116 -12.26 13.72 -21.56
N ALA A 117 -12.82 14.72 -22.24
CA ALA A 117 -12.19 15.30 -23.43
C ALA A 117 -11.05 16.23 -23.01
N PHE A 118 -9.86 16.02 -23.58
CA PHE A 118 -8.68 16.85 -23.34
C PHE A 118 -8.43 17.74 -24.57
N THR A 119 -8.22 19.04 -24.34
CA THR A 119 -7.83 20.02 -25.37
C THR A 119 -6.31 20.13 -25.56
N PHE A 120 -5.55 19.26 -24.88
CA PHE A 120 -4.10 19.21 -24.88
C PHE A 120 -3.61 17.76 -24.91
N PRO A 121 -2.35 17.49 -25.30
CA PRO A 121 -1.80 16.15 -25.29
C PRO A 121 -1.78 15.53 -23.88
N VAL A 122 -2.46 14.39 -23.74
CA VAL A 122 -2.55 13.62 -22.49
C VAL A 122 -1.19 13.01 -22.14
N LYS A 123 -0.78 13.13 -20.87
CA LYS A 123 0.38 12.44 -20.31
C LYS A 123 -0.06 11.16 -19.60
N ASP A 124 0.77 10.11 -19.68
CA ASP A 124 0.59 8.91 -18.86
C ASP A 124 0.94 9.17 -17.39
N HIS A 125 0.46 8.32 -16.50
CA HIS A 125 0.73 8.44 -15.07
C HIS A 125 2.22 8.42 -14.72
N VAL A 126 3.08 7.78 -15.54
CA VAL A 126 4.52 7.75 -15.29
C VAL A 126 5.14 9.13 -15.51
N ALA A 127 4.84 9.76 -16.64
CA ALA A 127 5.31 11.10 -16.95
C ALA A 127 4.77 12.14 -15.97
N LEU A 128 3.51 12.00 -15.54
CA LEU A 128 2.92 12.85 -14.52
C LEU A 128 3.59 12.64 -13.16
N ALA A 129 3.73 11.40 -12.71
CA ALA A 129 4.35 11.08 -11.43
C ALA A 129 5.79 11.58 -11.31
N GLU A 130 6.57 11.49 -12.40
CA GLU A 130 7.93 12.04 -12.46
C GLU A 130 7.92 13.57 -12.44
N ALA A 131 7.09 14.21 -13.26
CA ALA A 131 6.98 15.67 -13.31
C ALA A 131 6.49 16.29 -11.99
N LEU A 132 5.69 15.55 -11.23
CA LEU A 132 5.15 15.94 -9.93
C LEU A 132 6.05 15.55 -8.74
N ASP A 133 7.18 14.87 -8.99
CA ASP A 133 8.07 14.32 -7.96
C ASP A 133 7.31 13.42 -6.94
N MET A 134 6.34 12.65 -7.44
CA MET A 134 5.48 11.77 -6.65
C MET A 134 6.01 10.34 -6.55
N VAL A 135 6.78 9.88 -7.54
CA VAL A 135 7.27 8.50 -7.59
C VAL A 135 8.75 8.47 -7.98
N ASP A 136 9.52 7.61 -7.32
CA ASP A 136 10.90 7.30 -7.68
C ASP A 136 11.03 5.82 -8.05
N PHE A 137 11.00 5.55 -9.36
CA PHE A 137 11.18 4.20 -9.91
C PHE A 137 12.67 3.82 -10.05
N GLU A 138 13.57 4.80 -10.22
CA GLU A 138 15.00 4.53 -10.44
C GLU A 138 15.63 3.98 -9.16
N SER A 139 15.43 4.66 -8.03
CA SER A 139 15.93 4.21 -6.74
C SER A 139 15.31 2.87 -6.33
N ALA A 140 14.02 2.66 -6.61
CA ALA A 140 13.36 1.39 -6.32
C ALA A 140 13.92 0.23 -7.17
N ALA A 141 14.18 0.47 -8.45
CA ALA A 141 14.81 -0.52 -9.32
C ALA A 141 16.23 -0.89 -8.89
N GLU A 142 16.99 0.07 -8.35
CA GLU A 142 18.34 -0.16 -7.82
C GLU A 142 18.30 -0.95 -6.49
N VAL A 143 17.34 -0.66 -5.61
CA VAL A 143 17.27 -1.24 -4.26
C VAL A 143 16.53 -2.59 -4.21
N SER A 144 15.36 -2.68 -4.84
CA SER A 144 14.42 -3.81 -4.72
C SER A 144 14.20 -4.56 -6.04
N GLY A 145 14.64 -4.00 -7.16
CA GLY A 145 14.45 -4.55 -8.50
C GLY A 145 13.26 -3.94 -9.24
N GLN A 146 13.02 -4.43 -10.46
CA GLN A 146 11.94 -3.94 -11.33
C GLN A 146 10.57 -4.10 -10.67
N LYS A 147 9.58 -3.28 -11.07
CA LYS A 147 8.19 -3.31 -10.57
C LYS A 147 8.03 -2.97 -9.07
N PHE A 148 9.04 -2.36 -8.45
CA PHE A 148 8.93 -1.65 -7.17
C PHE A 148 8.98 -0.13 -7.41
N TYR A 149 8.57 0.65 -6.42
CA TYR A 149 8.52 2.11 -6.46
C TYR A 149 8.64 2.71 -5.05
N TYR A 150 9.14 3.94 -4.96
CA TYR A 150 8.95 4.79 -3.78
C TYR A 150 7.91 5.86 -4.07
N LEU A 151 6.90 6.01 -3.21
CA LEU A 151 6.05 7.19 -3.21
C LEU A 151 6.72 8.32 -2.40
N ARG A 152 6.64 9.56 -2.91
CA ARG A 152 7.21 10.76 -2.30
C ARG A 152 6.22 11.90 -2.32
N ASN A 153 6.41 12.88 -1.44
CA ASN A 153 5.64 14.12 -1.40
C ASN A 153 4.13 13.86 -1.49
N ALA A 154 3.45 14.47 -2.46
CA ALA A 154 2.01 14.28 -2.69
C ALA A 154 1.64 12.84 -3.05
N GLY A 155 2.55 12.03 -3.63
CA GLY A 155 2.29 10.62 -3.90
C GLY A 155 2.12 9.80 -2.62
N ALA A 156 2.98 10.02 -1.64
CA ALA A 156 2.89 9.34 -0.33
C ALA A 156 1.63 9.80 0.43
N LEU A 157 1.31 11.09 0.40
CA LEU A 157 0.10 11.62 1.02
C LEU A 157 -1.17 11.10 0.34
N LEU A 158 -1.17 10.97 -0.98
CA LEU A 158 -2.31 10.47 -1.75
C LEU A 158 -2.61 8.99 -1.45
N GLU A 159 -1.60 8.16 -1.23
CA GLU A 159 -1.80 6.79 -0.75
C GLU A 159 -2.55 6.76 0.58
N LEU A 160 -2.05 7.49 1.58
CA LEU A 160 -2.69 7.55 2.90
C LEU A 160 -4.11 8.13 2.82
N ALA A 161 -4.32 9.13 1.95
CA ALA A 161 -5.62 9.73 1.73
C ALA A 161 -6.63 8.74 1.13
N LEU A 162 -6.21 7.96 0.13
CA LEU A 162 -7.05 6.95 -0.50
C LEU A 162 -7.41 5.83 0.48
N VAL A 163 -6.45 5.37 1.29
CA VAL A 163 -6.68 4.34 2.32
C VAL A 163 -7.71 4.85 3.34
N ASN A 164 -7.51 6.05 3.90
CA ASN A 164 -8.40 6.61 4.91
C ASN A 164 -9.79 6.93 4.34
N TYR A 165 -9.86 7.45 3.11
CA TYR A 165 -11.13 7.66 2.41
C TYR A 165 -11.89 6.34 2.27
N ALA A 166 -11.25 5.30 1.72
CA ALA A 166 -11.88 3.99 1.52
C ALA A 166 -12.35 3.39 2.86
N PHE A 167 -11.52 3.43 3.89
CA PHE A 167 -11.91 2.98 5.24
C PHE A 167 -13.15 3.71 5.75
N ASN A 168 -13.16 5.04 5.71
CA ASN A 168 -14.28 5.81 6.22
C ASN A 168 -15.58 5.52 5.46
N LYS A 169 -15.50 5.36 4.14
CA LYS A 169 -16.66 5.00 3.30
C LYS A 169 -17.19 3.62 3.67
N VAL A 170 -16.32 2.63 3.76
CA VAL A 170 -16.72 1.24 4.06
C VAL A 170 -17.21 1.07 5.50
N VAL A 171 -16.53 1.68 6.48
CA VAL A 171 -16.96 1.66 7.90
C VAL A 171 -18.32 2.32 8.08
N SER A 172 -18.61 3.42 7.35
CA SER A 172 -19.93 4.05 7.38
C SER A 172 -21.08 3.14 6.89
N ARG A 173 -20.75 2.04 6.21
CA ARG A 173 -21.69 1.00 5.73
C ARG A 173 -21.78 -0.20 6.69
N GLY A 174 -21.28 -0.06 7.92
CA GLY A 174 -21.41 -1.06 8.99
C GLY A 174 -20.34 -2.14 8.99
N PHE A 175 -19.23 -1.93 8.29
CA PHE A 175 -18.08 -2.84 8.31
C PHE A 175 -17.20 -2.58 9.53
N THR A 176 -16.74 -3.65 10.17
CA THR A 176 -15.78 -3.56 11.28
C THR A 176 -14.37 -3.39 10.74
N PRO A 177 -13.63 -2.32 11.09
CA PRO A 177 -12.25 -2.14 10.67
C PRO A 177 -11.31 -3.09 11.42
N ILE A 178 -10.42 -3.75 10.69
CA ILE A 178 -9.43 -4.70 11.20
C ILE A 178 -8.07 -4.39 10.59
N MET A 179 -7.03 -4.39 11.43
CA MET A 179 -5.64 -4.39 10.96
C MET A 179 -5.14 -5.83 10.92
N THR A 180 -4.63 -6.27 9.77
CA THR A 180 -4.18 -7.66 9.57
C THR A 180 -2.67 -7.78 9.54
N PRO A 181 -2.10 -8.93 9.94
CA PRO A 181 -0.73 -9.28 9.58
C PRO A 181 -0.57 -9.45 8.06
N ASP A 182 0.56 -9.01 7.50
CA ASP A 182 0.91 -9.23 6.08
C ASP A 182 1.55 -10.62 5.83
N LEU A 183 1.83 -11.38 6.90
CA LEU A 183 2.39 -12.72 6.90
C LEU A 183 1.38 -13.72 7.44
N VAL A 184 1.15 -14.81 6.71
CA VAL A 184 0.24 -15.90 7.11
C VAL A 184 0.90 -17.25 6.93
N LYS A 185 0.37 -18.29 7.59
CA LYS A 185 0.77 -19.67 7.30
C LYS A 185 0.35 -20.04 5.88
N ALA A 186 1.21 -20.70 5.12
CA ALA A 186 0.91 -21.15 3.75
C ALA A 186 -0.39 -21.99 3.68
N SER A 187 -0.66 -22.79 4.70
CA SER A 187 -1.89 -23.58 4.80
C SER A 187 -3.17 -22.73 4.87
N VAL A 188 -3.13 -21.51 5.40
CA VAL A 188 -4.29 -20.60 5.41
C VAL A 188 -4.54 -20.05 4.00
N LEU A 189 -3.48 -19.68 3.30
CA LEU A 189 -3.55 -19.20 1.93
C LEU A 189 -4.12 -20.29 0.98
N GLU A 190 -3.66 -21.54 1.13
CA GLU A 190 -4.19 -22.69 0.40
C GLU A 190 -5.69 -22.93 0.67
N LYS A 191 -6.12 -22.73 1.93
CA LYS A 191 -7.53 -22.86 2.32
C LYS A 191 -8.40 -21.76 1.70
N CYS A 192 -7.90 -20.54 1.52
CA CYS A 192 -8.61 -19.47 0.80
C CYS A 192 -8.71 -19.70 -0.72
N GLY A 193 -8.04 -20.73 -1.27
CA GLY A 193 -8.11 -21.07 -2.69
C GLY A 193 -7.03 -20.44 -3.57
N PHE A 194 -6.02 -19.82 -2.96
CA PHE A 194 -4.86 -19.25 -3.66
C PHE A 194 -3.84 -20.34 -3.97
N GLN A 195 -4.15 -21.22 -4.92
CA GLN A 195 -3.20 -22.23 -5.41
C GLN A 195 -2.62 -21.78 -6.75
N PRO A 196 -1.29 -21.86 -6.97
CA PRO A 196 -0.69 -21.52 -8.26
C PRO A 196 -1.28 -22.36 -9.39
N ARG A 197 -1.85 -21.70 -10.41
CA ARG A 197 -2.17 -22.37 -11.68
C ARG A 197 -0.88 -22.48 -12.50
N GLY A 198 -0.20 -23.63 -12.43
CA GLY A 198 1.03 -23.91 -13.19
C GLY A 198 2.33 -23.78 -12.37
N SER A 199 3.46 -23.61 -13.06
CA SER A 199 4.81 -23.64 -12.46
C SER A 199 5.26 -22.32 -11.82
N GLY A 200 4.59 -21.20 -12.11
CA GLY A 200 4.88 -19.90 -11.51
C GLY A 200 4.03 -19.64 -10.27
N THR A 201 4.66 -19.49 -9.11
CA THR A 201 3.96 -19.07 -7.88
C THR A 201 3.67 -17.57 -7.92
N GLN A 202 2.46 -17.15 -7.53
CA GLN A 202 2.12 -15.73 -7.29
C GLN A 202 2.49 -15.26 -5.88
N ILE A 203 3.06 -16.14 -5.06
CA ILE A 203 3.25 -15.96 -3.62
C ILE A 203 4.75 -15.88 -3.31
N TYR A 204 5.13 -14.92 -2.47
CA TYR A 204 6.46 -14.88 -1.85
C TYR A 204 6.45 -15.72 -0.56
N ALA A 205 7.30 -16.75 -0.51
CA ALA A 205 7.50 -17.57 0.69
C ALA A 205 8.64 -17.02 1.56
N VAL A 206 8.55 -17.22 2.88
CA VAL A 206 9.64 -16.91 3.81
C VAL A 206 10.52 -18.15 3.94
N GLU A 207 11.82 -17.99 3.70
CA GLU A 207 12.81 -19.07 3.83
C GLU A 207 12.83 -19.60 5.27
N ASP A 208 12.98 -20.92 5.42
CA ASP A 208 13.02 -21.64 6.71
C ASP A 208 11.80 -21.39 7.63
N SER A 209 10.64 -21.06 7.04
CA SER A 209 9.43 -20.73 7.79
C SER A 209 8.18 -21.27 7.08
N PRO A 210 7.12 -21.66 7.83
CA PRO A 210 5.83 -22.00 7.24
C PRO A 210 5.03 -20.76 6.77
N LEU A 211 5.61 -19.56 6.85
CA LEU A 211 4.95 -18.30 6.53
C LEU A 211 5.16 -17.86 5.09
N CYS A 212 4.20 -17.13 4.55
CA CYS A 212 4.28 -16.46 3.26
C CYS A 212 3.66 -15.05 3.34
N LEU A 213 4.05 -14.19 2.41
CA LEU A 213 3.46 -12.86 2.25
C LEU A 213 2.11 -12.96 1.52
N THR A 214 1.13 -12.21 1.99
CA THR A 214 -0.22 -12.22 1.43
C THR A 214 -0.33 -11.35 0.17
N GLY A 215 -1.05 -11.82 -0.84
CA GLY A 215 -1.36 -11.04 -2.05
C GLY A 215 -2.62 -10.16 -1.93
N THR A 216 -3.30 -10.21 -0.77
CA THR A 216 -4.53 -9.51 -0.41
C THR A 216 -4.82 -9.68 1.09
N ALA A 217 -5.46 -8.70 1.73
CA ALA A 217 -5.95 -8.80 3.10
C ALA A 217 -7.14 -9.78 3.25
N GLU A 218 -7.71 -10.26 2.15
CA GLU A 218 -8.73 -11.33 2.12
C GLU A 218 -8.26 -12.59 2.88
N VAL A 219 -7.00 -12.99 2.70
CA VAL A 219 -6.46 -14.22 3.29
C VAL A 219 -6.43 -14.15 4.83
N PRO A 220 -5.83 -13.13 5.47
CA PRO A 220 -5.87 -13.01 6.91
C PRO A 220 -7.28 -12.76 7.45
N LEU A 221 -8.14 -12.01 6.74
CA LEU A 221 -9.55 -11.81 7.12
C LEU A 221 -10.35 -13.12 7.14
N GLY A 222 -10.22 -13.95 6.10
CA GLY A 222 -10.84 -15.29 6.07
C GLY A 222 -10.33 -16.20 7.19
N GLY A 223 -9.05 -16.04 7.57
CA GLY A 223 -8.44 -16.77 8.68
C GLY A 223 -9.01 -16.44 10.07
N VAL A 224 -9.63 -15.27 10.27
CA VAL A 224 -10.12 -14.81 11.59
C VAL A 224 -11.11 -15.79 12.22
N TYR A 225 -11.97 -16.40 11.38
CA TYR A 225 -13.02 -17.32 11.81
C TYR A 225 -12.73 -18.80 11.51
N MET A 226 -11.50 -19.13 11.11
CA MET A 226 -11.11 -20.51 10.82
C MET A 226 -11.43 -21.44 11.98
N ASP A 227 -12.01 -22.60 11.67
CA ASP A 227 -12.43 -23.64 12.62
C ASP A 227 -13.50 -23.21 13.65
N ARG A 228 -14.26 -22.13 13.39
CA ARG A 228 -15.32 -21.63 14.27
C ARG A 228 -16.73 -22.00 13.79
N ILE A 229 -17.65 -22.11 14.75
CA ILE A 229 -19.10 -22.10 14.52
C ILE A 229 -19.61 -20.71 14.94
N VAL A 230 -19.93 -19.87 13.97
CA VAL A 230 -20.43 -18.51 14.15
C VAL A 230 -21.91 -18.57 14.59
N PRO A 231 -22.32 -17.85 15.64
CA PRO A 231 -23.73 -17.68 15.96
C PRO A 231 -24.50 -17.04 14.80
N GLU A 232 -25.68 -17.55 14.46
CA GLU A 232 -26.45 -17.00 13.33
C GLU A 232 -26.84 -15.54 13.53
N ALA A 233 -27.08 -15.12 14.78
CA ALA A 233 -27.37 -13.73 15.13
C ALA A 233 -26.21 -12.75 14.88
N GLU A 234 -24.97 -13.26 14.72
CA GLU A 234 -23.81 -12.44 14.34
C GLU A 234 -23.66 -12.29 12.81
N LEU A 235 -24.45 -13.02 12.01
CA LEU A 235 -24.37 -12.98 10.55
C LEU A 235 -25.36 -11.95 9.96
N PRO A 236 -24.90 -11.11 9.00
CA PRO A 236 -23.60 -11.17 8.34
C PRO A 236 -22.48 -10.48 9.15
N VAL A 237 -21.31 -11.11 9.20
CA VAL A 237 -20.09 -10.48 9.72
C VAL A 237 -19.43 -9.71 8.58
N LYS A 238 -19.38 -8.39 8.69
CA LYS A 238 -18.77 -7.47 7.69
C LYS A 238 -17.45 -6.90 8.22
N MET A 239 -16.35 -7.12 7.50
CA MET A 239 -15.00 -6.70 7.91
C MET A 239 -14.30 -5.92 6.79
N VAL A 240 -13.50 -4.92 7.17
CA VAL A 240 -12.65 -4.16 6.25
C VAL A 240 -11.22 -4.10 6.77
N ALA A 241 -10.23 -4.33 5.92
CA ALA A 241 -8.83 -4.24 6.30
C ALA A 241 -7.96 -3.52 5.27
N PHE A 242 -6.95 -2.82 5.76
CA PHE A 242 -5.81 -2.34 4.98
C PHE A 242 -4.69 -3.36 5.13
N GLY A 243 -4.05 -3.72 4.03
CA GLY A 243 -2.87 -4.57 4.04
C GLY A 243 -1.94 -4.29 2.86
N HIS A 244 -0.67 -4.65 3.02
CA HIS A 244 0.27 -4.66 1.91
C HIS A 244 0.12 -5.98 1.15
N CYS A 245 -0.08 -5.87 -0.16
CA CYS A 245 -0.25 -6.99 -1.07
C CYS A 245 1.07 -7.28 -1.78
N PHE A 246 1.53 -8.53 -1.70
CA PHE A 246 2.76 -8.97 -2.35
C PHE A 246 2.45 -10.02 -3.42
N ARG A 247 2.85 -9.75 -4.67
CA ARG A 247 2.61 -10.65 -5.81
C ARG A 247 3.88 -10.77 -6.65
N THR A 248 4.29 -11.99 -6.97
CA THR A 248 5.49 -12.20 -7.80
C THR A 248 5.29 -11.74 -9.25
N GLU A 249 4.04 -11.56 -9.69
CA GLU A 249 3.68 -11.16 -11.05
C GLU A 249 4.37 -12.02 -12.14
N ALA A 250 4.60 -13.29 -11.81
CA ALA A 250 5.22 -14.27 -12.69
C ALA A 250 4.37 -14.44 -13.95
N GLY A 251 5.00 -14.39 -15.14
CA GLY A 251 4.34 -14.53 -16.43
C GLY A 251 3.81 -13.23 -17.06
N ALA A 252 3.78 -12.11 -16.33
CA ALA A 252 3.32 -10.82 -16.87
C ALA A 252 4.47 -10.04 -17.53
N ALA A 253 4.74 -10.35 -18.81
CA ALA A 253 5.59 -9.55 -19.69
C ALA A 253 4.71 -8.63 -20.58
N GLY A 254 5.01 -7.33 -20.66
CA GLY A 254 4.28 -6.41 -21.55
C GLY A 254 4.15 -4.98 -21.02
N MET A 255 3.38 -4.15 -21.75
CA MET A 255 3.15 -2.73 -21.47
C MET A 255 2.54 -2.46 -20.08
N ALA A 256 1.77 -3.41 -19.54
CA ALA A 256 1.20 -3.33 -18.19
C ALA A 256 2.26 -3.34 -17.07
N GLY A 257 3.52 -3.69 -17.36
CA GLY A 257 4.60 -3.71 -16.37
C GLY A 257 5.33 -2.38 -16.17
N LYS A 258 4.95 -1.30 -16.87
CA LYS A 258 5.53 0.03 -16.70
C LYS A 258 4.67 0.85 -15.72
N GLY A 259 5.32 1.52 -14.76
CA GLY A 259 4.65 2.42 -13.82
C GLY A 259 4.02 1.69 -12.63
N LEU A 260 2.82 2.12 -12.23
CA LEU A 260 2.15 1.68 -10.99
C LEU A 260 1.08 0.59 -11.20
N TYR A 261 0.72 0.27 -12.45
CA TYR A 261 -0.45 -0.57 -12.73
C TYR A 261 -0.28 -2.05 -12.30
N ARG A 262 0.93 -2.60 -12.47
CA ARG A 262 1.27 -3.98 -12.10
C ARG A 262 2.65 -4.04 -11.42
N VAL A 263 2.63 -4.17 -10.11
CA VAL A 263 3.78 -4.02 -9.20
C VAL A 263 3.88 -5.19 -8.23
N HIS A 264 5.06 -5.44 -7.66
CA HIS A 264 5.25 -6.54 -6.73
C HIS A 264 4.66 -6.29 -5.34
N GLN A 265 4.58 -5.03 -4.94
CA GLN A 265 4.04 -4.61 -3.65
C GLN A 265 3.07 -3.45 -3.84
N PHE A 266 1.91 -3.53 -3.20
CA PHE A 266 0.95 -2.44 -3.22
C PHE A 266 0.00 -2.43 -2.02
N SER A 267 -0.48 -1.25 -1.68
CA SER A 267 -1.50 -1.02 -0.66
C SER A 267 -2.90 -1.34 -1.20
N LYS A 268 -3.70 -2.08 -0.41
CA LYS A 268 -5.11 -2.35 -0.74
C LYS A 268 -6.01 -2.26 0.49
N VAL A 269 -7.20 -1.71 0.31
CA VAL A 269 -8.31 -1.81 1.27
C VAL A 269 -9.29 -2.86 0.79
N GLU A 270 -9.48 -3.90 1.59
CA GLU A 270 -10.29 -5.09 1.28
C GLU A 270 -11.53 -5.16 2.16
N MET A 271 -12.68 -5.45 1.55
CA MET A 271 -13.92 -5.85 2.21
C MET A 271 -14.02 -7.38 2.24
N PHE A 272 -14.45 -7.94 3.36
CA PHE A 272 -14.69 -9.38 3.50
C PHE A 272 -15.96 -9.62 4.33
N VAL A 273 -16.80 -10.55 3.88
CA VAL A 273 -18.09 -10.83 4.50
C VAL A 273 -18.26 -12.33 4.74
N LEU A 274 -18.73 -12.69 5.93
CA LEU A 274 -19.32 -14.00 6.22
C LEU A 274 -20.83 -13.84 6.26
N ALA A 275 -21.55 -14.68 5.52
CA ALA A 275 -22.99 -14.58 5.35
C ALA A 275 -23.67 -15.94 5.45
N THR A 276 -24.96 -15.96 5.75
CA THR A 276 -25.76 -17.16 5.46
C THR A 276 -25.93 -17.31 3.94
N PRO A 277 -26.24 -18.52 3.42
CA PRO A 277 -26.48 -18.70 1.98
C PRO A 277 -27.53 -17.76 1.41
N ALA A 278 -28.62 -17.52 2.17
CA ALA A 278 -29.74 -16.65 1.79
C ALA A 278 -29.34 -15.17 1.71
N GLN A 279 -28.33 -14.73 2.47
CA GLN A 279 -27.86 -13.34 2.47
C GLN A 279 -26.84 -13.05 1.35
N SER A 280 -26.17 -14.08 0.83
CA SER A 280 -24.95 -13.90 0.03
C SER A 280 -25.13 -13.08 -1.25
N GLU A 281 -26.19 -13.28 -2.03
CA GLU A 281 -26.38 -12.55 -3.29
C GLU A 281 -26.65 -11.06 -3.06
N ALA A 282 -27.50 -10.73 -2.08
CA ALA A 282 -27.78 -9.34 -1.71
C ALA A 282 -26.53 -8.62 -1.19
N LEU A 283 -25.69 -9.33 -0.42
CA LEU A 283 -24.41 -8.79 0.06
C LEU A 283 -23.39 -8.65 -1.06
N HIS A 284 -23.40 -9.52 -2.07
CA HIS A 284 -22.55 -9.36 -3.25
C HIS A 284 -22.89 -8.06 -3.99
N GLN A 285 -24.18 -7.78 -4.17
CA GLN A 285 -24.66 -6.53 -4.74
C GLN A 285 -24.26 -5.31 -3.88
N GLU A 286 -24.42 -5.40 -2.55
CA GLU A 286 -24.01 -4.32 -1.64
C GLU A 286 -22.51 -3.97 -1.79
N LEU A 287 -21.64 -4.96 -1.94
CA LEU A 287 -20.20 -4.74 -2.13
C LEU A 287 -19.92 -3.98 -3.45
N ILE A 288 -20.59 -4.34 -4.53
CA ILE A 288 -20.47 -3.66 -5.83
C ILE A 288 -20.99 -2.22 -5.73
N ASP A 289 -22.10 -2.01 -5.03
CA ASP A 289 -22.70 -0.69 -4.85
C ASP A 289 -21.74 0.22 -4.06
N ILE A 290 -21.07 -0.29 -3.02
CA ILE A 290 -20.05 0.46 -2.27
C ILE A 290 -18.89 0.88 -3.19
N GLU A 291 -18.37 -0.03 -4.01
CA GLU A 291 -17.30 0.26 -4.98
C GLU A 291 -17.77 1.33 -5.99
N ALA A 292 -18.93 1.14 -6.61
CA ALA A 292 -19.48 2.05 -7.60
C ALA A 292 -19.78 3.44 -7.03
N ASP A 293 -20.34 3.53 -5.81
CA ASP A 293 -20.58 4.79 -5.09
C ASP A 293 -19.25 5.54 -4.88
N MET A 294 -18.24 4.84 -4.36
CA MET A 294 -16.93 5.43 -4.08
C MET A 294 -16.25 5.99 -5.34
N PHE A 295 -16.28 5.25 -6.45
CA PHE A 295 -15.65 5.69 -7.70
C PHE A 295 -16.43 6.80 -8.40
N THR A 296 -17.76 6.80 -8.26
CA THR A 296 -18.63 7.89 -8.73
C THR A 296 -18.33 9.18 -7.98
N GLU A 297 -18.22 9.12 -6.65
CA GLU A 297 -17.87 10.29 -5.82
C GLU A 297 -16.47 10.85 -6.13
N LEU A 298 -15.52 9.97 -6.44
CA LEU A 298 -14.19 10.37 -6.91
C LEU A 298 -14.20 11.01 -8.31
N GLY A 299 -15.33 10.97 -9.02
CA GLY A 299 -15.49 11.54 -10.36
C GLY A 299 -14.80 10.73 -11.45
N LEU A 300 -14.65 9.41 -11.24
CA LEU A 300 -14.06 8.51 -12.24
C LEU A 300 -15.11 8.06 -13.25
N HIS A 301 -14.67 7.87 -14.49
CA HIS A 301 -15.44 7.17 -15.51
C HIS A 301 -15.04 5.70 -15.52
N PHE A 302 -16.01 4.80 -15.34
CA PHE A 302 -15.75 3.38 -15.18
C PHE A 302 -16.88 2.49 -15.70
N LYS A 303 -16.58 1.20 -15.82
CA LYS A 303 -17.51 0.12 -16.17
C LYS A 303 -17.54 -0.93 -15.07
N VAL A 304 -18.72 -1.50 -14.83
CA VAL A 304 -18.90 -2.71 -14.02
C VAL A 304 -19.11 -3.88 -14.98
N LEU A 305 -18.29 -4.92 -14.83
CA LEU A 305 -18.24 -6.07 -15.72
C LEU A 305 -18.65 -7.35 -14.97
N ASP A 306 -19.53 -8.18 -15.56
CA ASP A 306 -19.74 -9.58 -15.13
C ASP A 306 -18.65 -10.44 -15.76
N MET A 307 -17.79 -11.01 -14.92
CA MET A 307 -16.58 -11.67 -15.37
C MET A 307 -16.87 -13.08 -15.87
N PRO A 308 -16.27 -13.49 -17.00
CA PRO A 308 -16.57 -14.76 -17.62
C PRO A 308 -15.93 -15.93 -16.88
N SER A 309 -16.44 -17.14 -17.13
CA SER A 309 -16.07 -18.39 -16.45
C SER A 309 -14.55 -18.65 -16.39
N GLY A 310 -13.82 -18.29 -17.44
CA GLY A 310 -12.37 -18.44 -17.55
C GLY A 310 -11.58 -17.53 -16.60
N ASP A 311 -12.13 -16.37 -16.22
CA ASP A 311 -11.46 -15.34 -15.41
C ASP A 311 -11.94 -15.28 -13.94
N LEU A 312 -12.90 -16.12 -13.57
CA LEU A 312 -13.41 -16.14 -12.19
C LEU A 312 -12.36 -16.51 -11.11
N GLY A 313 -11.25 -17.19 -11.45
CA GLY A 313 -10.26 -17.69 -10.46
C GLY A 313 -10.82 -18.79 -9.54
N ALA A 314 -10.01 -19.68 -8.94
CA ALA A 314 -10.54 -20.91 -8.31
C ALA A 314 -11.72 -20.73 -7.32
N PRO A 315 -11.76 -19.74 -6.40
CA PRO A 315 -12.78 -19.67 -5.36
C PRO A 315 -14.10 -19.00 -5.77
N ALA A 316 -14.12 -18.10 -6.75
CA ALA A 316 -15.33 -17.35 -7.07
C ALA A 316 -16.40 -18.23 -7.76
N PHE A 317 -17.64 -18.09 -7.30
CA PHE A 317 -18.86 -18.59 -7.93
C PHE A 317 -19.42 -17.57 -8.92
N ARG A 318 -19.33 -16.28 -8.58
CA ARG A 318 -19.59 -15.12 -9.44
C ARG A 318 -18.61 -14.01 -9.07
N LYS A 319 -18.14 -13.24 -10.05
CA LYS A 319 -17.15 -12.17 -9.88
C LYS A 319 -17.55 -10.99 -10.75
N TYR A 320 -17.47 -9.79 -10.19
CA TYR A 320 -17.60 -8.55 -10.93
C TYR A 320 -16.32 -7.74 -10.80
N ASP A 321 -15.87 -7.17 -11.90
CA ASP A 321 -14.75 -6.23 -11.89
C ASP A 321 -15.24 -4.82 -12.20
N VAL A 322 -14.60 -3.83 -11.59
CA VAL A 322 -14.78 -2.43 -11.96
C VAL A 322 -13.53 -1.94 -12.65
N GLU A 323 -13.69 -1.48 -13.89
CA GLU A 323 -12.58 -0.93 -14.67
C GLU A 323 -12.76 0.56 -14.90
N ALA A 324 -11.74 1.36 -14.53
CA ALA A 324 -11.73 2.79 -14.79
C ALA A 324 -11.04 3.12 -16.12
N TRP A 325 -11.54 4.14 -16.81
CA TRP A 325 -10.89 4.69 -17.98
C TRP A 325 -9.54 5.32 -17.61
N MET A 326 -8.48 4.94 -18.31
CA MET A 326 -7.11 5.45 -18.10
C MET A 326 -6.63 6.16 -19.37
N PRO A 327 -6.79 7.50 -19.47
CA PRO A 327 -6.52 8.27 -20.69
C PRO A 327 -5.11 8.07 -21.28
N GLY A 328 -4.09 7.96 -20.43
CA GLY A 328 -2.70 7.74 -20.85
C GLY A 328 -2.43 6.31 -21.32
N LEU A 329 -3.18 5.34 -20.81
CA LEU A 329 -3.15 3.95 -21.30
C LEU A 329 -4.11 3.69 -22.47
N GLN A 330 -5.02 4.63 -22.76
CA GLN A 330 -6.05 4.54 -23.80
C GLN A 330 -6.92 3.28 -23.72
N ARG A 331 -7.19 2.82 -22.49
CA ARG A 331 -8.04 1.66 -22.24
C ARG A 331 -8.69 1.76 -20.86
N TYR A 332 -9.67 0.91 -20.65
CA TYR A 332 -10.14 0.58 -19.32
C TYR A 332 -9.12 -0.30 -18.59
N GLY A 333 -9.04 -0.14 -17.28
CA GLY A 333 -8.24 -1.00 -16.42
C GLY A 333 -8.90 -1.24 -15.07
N GLU A 334 -8.98 -2.52 -14.69
CA GLU A 334 -9.45 -3.00 -13.39
C GLU A 334 -8.88 -2.18 -12.22
N ILE A 335 -9.76 -1.61 -11.39
CA ILE A 335 -9.43 -0.91 -10.14
C ILE A 335 -10.02 -1.60 -8.90
N SER A 336 -11.04 -2.44 -9.08
CA SER A 336 -11.59 -3.32 -8.04
C SER A 336 -12.14 -4.61 -8.63
N SER A 337 -12.38 -5.56 -7.73
CA SER A 337 -13.03 -6.84 -8.01
C SER A 337 -13.86 -7.24 -6.79
N ALA A 338 -15.04 -7.82 -7.01
CA ALA A 338 -15.96 -8.29 -5.98
C ALA A 338 -16.42 -9.72 -6.30
N SER A 339 -16.21 -10.66 -5.39
CA SER A 339 -16.51 -12.09 -5.59
C SER A 339 -17.43 -12.64 -4.50
N ASN A 340 -18.44 -13.41 -4.93
CA ASN A 340 -19.14 -14.35 -4.06
C ASN A 340 -18.46 -15.71 -4.20
N CYS A 341 -17.90 -16.23 -3.11
CA CYS A 341 -17.19 -17.51 -3.09
C CYS A 341 -18.03 -18.66 -2.54
N THR A 342 -19.31 -18.41 -2.26
CA THR A 342 -20.23 -19.36 -1.62
C THR A 342 -19.54 -20.09 -0.48
N ASP A 343 -19.66 -21.41 -0.39
CA ASP A 343 -19.05 -22.20 0.68
C ASP A 343 -17.64 -22.72 0.33
N TYR A 344 -17.03 -22.28 -0.77
CA TYR A 344 -15.73 -22.80 -1.23
C TYR A 344 -14.63 -22.57 -0.18
N GLN A 345 -14.49 -21.33 0.29
CA GLN A 345 -13.47 -20.99 1.29
C GLN A 345 -13.86 -21.50 2.67
N SER A 346 -15.14 -21.41 3.05
CA SER A 346 -15.61 -21.83 4.37
C SER A 346 -15.51 -23.35 4.58
N ARG A 347 -15.69 -24.17 3.54
CA ARG A 347 -15.42 -25.63 3.61
C ARG A 347 -13.95 -25.94 3.91
N ARG A 348 -13.03 -25.16 3.35
CA ARG A 348 -11.57 -25.34 3.49
C ARG A 348 -11.04 -24.76 4.80
N LEU A 349 -11.60 -23.63 5.23
CA LEU A 349 -11.33 -22.97 6.51
C LEU A 349 -12.17 -23.54 7.66
N ASN A 350 -13.11 -24.44 7.36
CA ASN A 350 -14.04 -25.05 8.31
C ASN A 350 -14.83 -24.01 9.13
N ILE A 351 -15.39 -23.01 8.44
CA ILE A 351 -16.22 -21.94 9.05
C ILE A 351 -17.69 -22.31 8.90
N ARG A 352 -18.38 -22.49 10.03
CA ARG A 352 -19.76 -22.97 10.06
C ARG A 352 -20.66 -22.03 10.85
N TYR A 353 -21.97 -22.22 10.75
CA TYR A 353 -22.97 -21.61 11.62
C TYR A 353 -24.06 -22.63 11.95
N ARG A 354 -24.95 -22.31 12.88
CA ARG A 354 -26.10 -23.16 13.21
C ARG A 354 -27.40 -22.41 12.92
N PRO A 355 -28.14 -22.80 11.86
CA PRO A 355 -29.45 -22.23 11.57
C PRO A 355 -30.45 -22.46 12.72
N GLY A 356 -31.27 -21.46 13.01
CA GLY A 356 -32.32 -21.49 14.03
C GLY A 356 -31.83 -21.59 15.47
N ALA A 357 -30.52 -21.41 15.71
CA ALA A 357 -29.98 -21.45 17.07
C ALA A 357 -30.23 -20.12 17.77
N VAL A 358 -31.15 -20.12 18.74
CA VAL A 358 -31.30 -19.00 19.68
C VAL A 358 -29.98 -18.83 20.42
N ALA A 359 -29.40 -17.62 20.39
CA ALA A 359 -28.21 -17.31 21.16
C ALA A 359 -28.49 -17.64 22.63
N LYS A 360 -27.75 -18.60 23.20
CA LYS A 360 -27.76 -18.76 24.65
C LYS A 360 -27.11 -17.52 25.23
N GLU A 361 -27.89 -16.70 25.93
CA GLU A 361 -27.38 -15.58 26.71
C GLU A 361 -26.20 -16.07 27.56
N ALA A 362 -25.08 -15.35 27.46
CA ALA A 362 -23.93 -15.59 28.31
C ALA A 362 -24.34 -15.27 29.75
N GLY A 363 -24.63 -16.32 30.52
CA GLY A 363 -24.90 -16.22 31.94
C GLY A 363 -23.75 -15.53 32.66
N SER A 364 -24.09 -14.48 33.39
CA SER A 364 -23.22 -13.82 34.36
C SER A 364 -22.86 -14.78 35.48
N ASP A 365 -21.67 -15.36 35.44
CA ASP A 365 -21.05 -15.93 36.64
C ASP A 365 -20.05 -14.90 37.18
N SER A 366 -20.57 -14.11 38.12
CA SER A 366 -19.80 -13.38 39.12
C SER A 366 -19.41 -14.33 40.27
N ASP A 367 -18.27 -14.00 40.91
CA ASP A 367 -17.55 -14.69 42.01
C ASP A 367 -16.67 -15.88 41.59
N GLY A 368 -15.41 -15.99 41.98
CA GLY A 368 -14.58 -15.22 42.91
C GLY A 368 -13.42 -16.13 43.38
N GLY A 369 -12.24 -15.56 43.61
CA GLY A 369 -11.17 -16.22 44.40
C GLY A 369 -9.91 -16.65 43.63
N ALA A 370 -8.81 -15.98 43.94
CA ALA A 370 -7.45 -16.30 43.53
C ALA A 370 -6.87 -17.52 44.29
N GLU A 371 -5.99 -18.29 43.67
CA GLU A 371 -4.66 -18.61 44.23
C GLU A 371 -3.72 -19.33 43.25
N ALA A 372 -2.44 -19.00 43.35
CA ALA A 372 -1.34 -19.58 42.61
C ALA A 372 -0.79 -20.84 43.31
N GLY A 373 -0.44 -21.88 42.54
CA GLY A 373 0.19 -23.10 43.06
C GLY A 373 0.97 -23.86 42.00
N LYS A 374 2.18 -24.29 42.36
CA LYS A 374 3.30 -24.77 41.53
C LYS A 374 3.25 -26.28 41.21
N LYS A 375 3.90 -26.63 40.08
CA LYS A 375 4.64 -27.88 39.74
C LYS A 375 3.88 -29.19 39.46
N GLY A 376 4.31 -29.88 38.39
CA GLY A 376 4.18 -31.33 38.24
C GLY A 376 4.21 -31.81 36.78
N ALA A 377 5.09 -32.76 36.46
CA ALA A 377 5.49 -33.16 35.12
C ALA A 377 4.65 -34.30 34.50
N GLY A 378 4.52 -34.28 33.17
CA GLY A 378 4.63 -35.44 32.27
C GLY A 378 3.52 -36.49 32.22
N LYS A 379 2.83 -36.62 31.06
CA LYS A 379 2.76 -37.88 30.28
C LYS A 379 2.08 -37.68 28.92
N LYS A 380 2.64 -38.34 27.91
CA LYS A 380 2.06 -38.63 26.59
C LYS A 380 0.79 -39.48 26.72
N GLY A 381 -0.13 -39.32 25.77
CA GLY A 381 -0.90 -40.42 25.21
C GLY A 381 -2.40 -40.21 25.11
N GLY A 382 -2.95 -40.53 23.93
CA GLY A 382 -4.31 -41.06 23.83
C GLY A 382 -5.32 -40.13 23.18
N ALA A 383 -5.39 -40.20 21.84
CA ALA A 383 -6.63 -39.88 21.13
C ALA A 383 -7.73 -40.84 21.63
N GLY A 384 -8.69 -40.29 22.36
CA GLY A 384 -9.82 -41.01 22.95
C GLY A 384 -11.14 -40.32 22.62
N LYS A 385 -11.83 -40.88 21.62
CA LYS A 385 -13.28 -41.17 21.64
C LYS A 385 -14.18 -40.08 22.28
N LYS A 386 -14.70 -39.14 21.47
CA LYS A 386 -15.90 -38.36 21.85
C LYS A 386 -17.13 -39.25 21.72
N GLY A 387 -17.54 -39.84 22.85
CA GLY A 387 -18.89 -40.33 23.06
C GLY A 387 -19.88 -39.17 23.11
N GLY A 388 -21.05 -39.37 22.51
CA GLY A 388 -22.13 -38.41 22.48
C GLY A 388 -22.69 -38.12 23.87
N ALA A 389 -22.96 -36.84 24.11
CA ALA A 389 -23.96 -36.39 25.07
C ALA A 389 -24.84 -35.38 24.31
N GLY A 390 -26.13 -35.70 24.22
CA GLY A 390 -27.11 -34.95 23.45
C GLY A 390 -27.33 -33.55 24.00
N GLY A 391 -27.06 -32.56 23.17
CA GLY A 391 -27.70 -31.26 23.21
C GLY A 391 -28.41 -31.06 21.87
N SER A 392 -29.69 -30.73 21.91
CA SER A 392 -30.58 -30.49 20.77
C SER A 392 -30.20 -29.26 19.93
N GLY A 393 -28.95 -29.19 19.48
CA GLY A 393 -28.49 -28.17 18.54
C GLY A 393 -28.62 -28.69 17.12
N GLY A 394 -29.39 -28.01 16.28
CA GLY A 394 -29.54 -28.32 14.85
C GLY A 394 -28.21 -28.54 14.11
N LYS A 395 -28.27 -29.21 12.96
CA LYS A 395 -27.12 -29.50 12.09
C LYS A 395 -26.44 -28.19 11.71
N THR A 396 -25.11 -28.13 11.85
CA THR A 396 -24.34 -26.97 11.41
C THR A 396 -24.23 -26.92 9.89
N GLU A 397 -24.24 -25.72 9.33
CA GLU A 397 -24.04 -25.45 7.91
C GLU A 397 -22.78 -24.61 7.68
N PHE A 398 -22.26 -24.59 6.45
CA PHE A 398 -21.15 -23.71 6.08
C PHE A 398 -21.67 -22.32 5.76
N VAL A 399 -20.97 -21.28 6.23
CA VAL A 399 -21.27 -19.90 5.81
C VAL A 399 -20.86 -19.69 4.36
N HIS A 400 -21.44 -18.70 3.70
CA HIS A 400 -20.90 -18.15 2.46
C HIS A 400 -19.84 -17.09 2.76
N THR A 401 -18.81 -17.01 1.94
CA THR A 401 -17.79 -15.94 2.01
C THR A 401 -17.85 -15.05 0.78
N LEU A 402 -17.67 -13.75 0.99
CA LEU A 402 -17.56 -12.76 -0.07
C LEU A 402 -16.36 -11.85 0.19
N ASN A 403 -15.76 -11.35 -0.88
CA ASN A 403 -14.68 -10.37 -0.81
C ASN A 403 -14.85 -9.31 -1.89
N ALA A 404 -14.34 -8.10 -1.63
CA ALA A 404 -14.37 -7.02 -2.60
C ALA A 404 -13.24 -5.99 -2.33
N THR A 405 -12.79 -5.32 -3.38
CA THR A 405 -11.67 -4.37 -3.31
C THR A 405 -12.22 -2.95 -3.22
N ALA A 406 -12.25 -2.37 -2.01
CA ALA A 406 -12.66 -0.97 -1.87
C ALA A 406 -11.67 0.01 -2.52
N CYS A 407 -10.36 -0.28 -2.44
CA CYS A 407 -9.34 0.58 -3.05
C CYS A 407 -8.02 -0.17 -3.28
N ALA A 408 -7.68 -0.47 -4.55
CA ALA A 408 -6.33 -0.84 -4.96
C ALA A 408 -5.49 0.42 -5.23
N VAL A 409 -4.74 0.88 -4.24
CA VAL A 409 -4.17 2.23 -4.20
C VAL A 409 -3.37 2.61 -5.45
N PRO A 410 -2.43 1.80 -5.98
CA PRO A 410 -1.64 2.24 -7.12
C PRO A 410 -2.48 2.49 -8.37
N ARG A 411 -3.49 1.65 -8.62
CA ARG A 411 -4.37 1.79 -9.78
C ARG A 411 -5.31 2.98 -9.62
N MET A 412 -5.73 3.28 -8.39
CA MET A 412 -6.45 4.51 -8.06
C MET A 412 -5.59 5.76 -8.27
N ILE A 413 -4.31 5.73 -7.89
CA ILE A 413 -3.36 6.82 -8.19
C ILE A 413 -3.22 7.01 -9.71
N VAL A 414 -3.08 5.92 -10.49
CA VAL A 414 -3.04 6.00 -11.96
C VAL A 414 -4.30 6.68 -12.50
N ALA A 415 -5.48 6.22 -12.10
CA ALA A 415 -6.75 6.76 -12.57
C ALA A 415 -6.91 8.25 -12.21
N ILE A 416 -6.53 8.66 -10.99
CA ILE A 416 -6.59 10.06 -10.54
C ILE A 416 -5.61 10.94 -11.32
N LEU A 417 -4.35 10.51 -11.45
CA LEU A 417 -3.34 11.30 -12.17
C LEU A 417 -3.78 11.55 -13.60
N GLU A 418 -4.19 10.49 -14.32
CA GLU A 418 -4.50 10.61 -15.74
C GLU A 418 -5.80 11.35 -16.03
N ASN A 419 -6.86 11.16 -15.22
CA ASN A 419 -8.16 11.82 -15.46
C ASN A 419 -8.19 13.28 -14.99
N PHE A 420 -7.44 13.63 -13.93
CA PHE A 420 -7.48 14.96 -13.32
C PHE A 420 -6.31 15.86 -13.70
N GLN A 421 -5.45 15.44 -14.62
CA GLN A 421 -4.35 16.25 -15.15
C GLN A 421 -4.83 17.52 -15.85
N GLN A 422 -4.00 18.56 -15.80
CA GLN A 422 -4.17 19.85 -16.45
C GLN A 422 -3.03 20.07 -17.46
N GLU A 423 -3.22 21.03 -18.38
CA GLU A 423 -2.24 21.32 -19.45
C GLU A 423 -0.85 21.69 -18.89
N ASP A 424 -0.81 22.41 -17.76
CA ASP A 424 0.43 22.80 -17.07
C ASP A 424 1.15 21.63 -16.39
N GLY A 425 0.57 20.42 -16.42
CA GLY A 425 1.08 19.22 -15.77
C GLY A 425 0.73 19.11 -14.29
N SER A 426 -0.08 20.02 -13.73
CA SER A 426 -0.69 19.84 -12.41
C SER A 426 -1.85 18.86 -12.46
N VAL A 427 -2.23 18.30 -11.30
CA VAL A 427 -3.35 17.36 -11.17
C VAL A 427 -4.31 17.90 -10.11
N VAL A 428 -5.58 18.04 -10.47
CA VAL A 428 -6.63 18.46 -9.53
C VAL A 428 -6.92 17.30 -8.58
N VAL A 429 -6.99 17.58 -7.29
CA VAL A 429 -7.36 16.59 -6.27
C VAL A 429 -8.89 16.44 -6.26
N PRO A 430 -9.42 15.21 -6.42
CA PRO A 430 -10.86 14.95 -6.29
C PRO A 430 -11.41 15.50 -4.97
N LEU A 431 -12.59 16.13 -5.01
CA LEU A 431 -13.20 16.79 -3.86
C LEU A 431 -13.25 15.91 -2.60
N PRO A 432 -13.67 14.61 -2.67
CA PRO A 432 -13.71 13.76 -1.49
C PRO A 432 -12.36 13.47 -0.84
N LEU A 433 -11.24 13.62 -1.56
CA LEU A 433 -9.90 13.35 -1.06
C LEU A 433 -9.25 14.57 -0.39
N ARG A 434 -9.74 15.78 -0.64
CA ARG A 434 -9.14 17.02 -0.11
C ARG A 434 -9.07 17.04 1.43
N PRO A 435 -10.10 16.62 2.19
CA PRO A 435 -10.01 16.58 3.66
C PRO A 435 -8.87 15.70 4.17
N TYR A 436 -8.57 14.60 3.47
CA TYR A 436 -7.50 13.67 3.81
C TYR A 436 -6.10 14.14 3.36
N LEU A 437 -6.05 15.19 2.54
CA LEU A 437 -4.83 15.83 2.04
C LEU A 437 -4.62 17.22 2.63
N GLY A 438 -5.20 17.51 3.80
CA GLY A 438 -5.07 18.80 4.47
C GLY A 438 -5.64 19.98 3.67
N GLY A 439 -6.70 19.74 2.90
CA GLY A 439 -7.33 20.74 2.03
C GLY A 439 -6.61 20.97 0.70
N MET A 440 -5.60 20.18 0.35
CA MET A 440 -4.90 20.32 -0.93
C MET A 440 -5.85 20.16 -2.11
N GLU A 441 -5.97 21.21 -2.93
CA GLU A 441 -6.87 21.21 -4.10
C GLU A 441 -6.20 20.77 -5.40
N VAL A 442 -4.89 21.02 -5.53
CA VAL A 442 -4.12 20.75 -6.74
C VAL A 442 -2.71 20.30 -6.39
N ILE A 443 -2.28 19.17 -6.93
CA ILE A 443 -0.90 18.69 -6.91
C ILE A 443 -0.16 19.39 -8.05
N ARG A 444 0.88 20.16 -7.72
CA ARG A 444 1.65 20.92 -8.70
C ARG A 444 3.05 20.35 -8.85
N PRO A 445 3.67 20.43 -10.05
CA PRO A 445 5.09 20.16 -10.20
C PRO A 445 5.86 20.96 -9.15
N PRO A 446 6.86 20.37 -8.48
CA PRO A 446 7.73 21.16 -7.63
C PRO A 446 8.23 22.33 -8.47
N ALA A 447 8.18 23.53 -7.90
CA ALA A 447 8.80 24.68 -8.55
C ALA A 447 10.19 24.20 -8.93
N LYS A 448 10.51 24.19 -10.24
CA LYS A 448 11.88 23.89 -10.65
C LYS A 448 12.70 24.76 -9.73
N ASN A 449 13.55 24.14 -8.92
CA ASN A 449 14.71 24.85 -8.46
C ASN A 449 15.29 25.35 -9.78
N HIS A 450 15.02 26.60 -10.13
CA HIS A 450 16.07 27.43 -10.66
C HIS A 450 17.19 27.01 -9.73
N GLN A 451 18.19 26.31 -10.27
CA GLN A 451 19.49 26.37 -9.65
C GLN A 451 19.57 27.83 -9.26
N LEU A 452 19.54 28.12 -7.95
CA LEU A 452 19.87 29.44 -7.47
C LEU A 452 21.32 29.52 -7.94
N ALA A 453 21.50 29.91 -9.20
CA ALA A 453 22.75 30.26 -9.81
C ALA A 453 23.27 31.22 -8.78
N ALA A 454 24.33 30.79 -8.08
CA ALA A 454 24.84 31.50 -6.92
C ALA A 454 24.82 32.98 -7.28
N LEU A 455 23.87 33.73 -6.71
CA LEU A 455 23.69 35.11 -7.12
C LEU A 455 24.97 35.76 -6.61
N ASP A 456 25.87 36.03 -7.54
CA ASP A 456 27.04 36.85 -7.32
C ASP A 456 26.57 38.08 -6.54
N ALA A 457 27.32 38.49 -5.52
CA ALA A 457 27.02 39.70 -4.76
C ALA A 457 26.78 40.90 -5.69
N LYS A 458 27.41 40.91 -6.88
CA LYS A 458 27.17 41.88 -7.95
C LYS A 458 25.78 41.76 -8.59
N ALA A 459 25.27 40.54 -8.79
CA ALA A 459 23.93 40.27 -9.33
C ALA A 459 22.83 40.61 -8.30
N VAL A 460 23.03 40.32 -7.01
CA VAL A 460 22.11 40.76 -5.94
C VAL A 460 22.07 42.28 -5.84
N LYS A 461 23.23 42.94 -5.96
CA LYS A 461 23.33 44.40 -5.90
C LYS A 461 22.70 45.08 -7.12
N ALA A 462 22.88 44.51 -8.32
CA ALA A 462 22.20 44.94 -9.53
C ALA A 462 20.69 44.74 -9.45
N TRP A 463 20.22 43.59 -8.94
CA TRP A 463 18.80 43.30 -8.72
C TRP A 463 18.15 44.27 -7.72
N LEU A 464 18.85 44.65 -6.65
CA LEU A 464 18.39 45.64 -5.66
C LEU A 464 18.40 47.08 -6.18
N GLN A 465 19.09 47.37 -7.29
CA GLN A 465 19.25 48.69 -7.88
C GLN A 465 18.44 48.87 -9.18
N ASP A 466 17.91 47.78 -9.74
CA ASP A 466 17.06 47.79 -10.92
C ASP A 466 15.69 48.39 -10.55
N ALA A 467 15.30 49.50 -11.19
CA ALA A 467 14.01 50.16 -10.99
C ALA A 467 12.89 49.61 -11.89
N SER A 468 13.21 48.66 -12.80
CA SER A 468 12.28 48.12 -13.81
C SER A 468 11.20 47.17 -13.26
N TRP A 469 11.18 46.93 -11.94
CA TRP A 469 10.12 46.17 -11.28
C TRP A 469 8.84 46.98 -11.06
N LYS A 470 8.89 48.32 -11.18
CA LYS A 470 7.77 49.24 -10.92
C LYS A 470 6.56 49.11 -11.86
N GLY A 471 6.52 48.12 -12.75
CA GLY A 471 5.44 48.00 -13.75
C GLY A 471 5.05 46.59 -14.19
N ARG A 472 5.47 45.52 -13.51
CA ARG A 472 5.04 44.15 -13.87
C ARG A 472 3.99 43.62 -12.90
N ALA A 473 2.82 44.23 -12.92
CA ALA A 473 1.60 43.63 -12.39
C ALA A 473 0.95 42.78 -13.48
N ASN A 474 1.07 41.45 -13.40
CA ASN A 474 0.21 40.54 -14.15
C ASN A 474 -0.80 39.93 -13.17
N LYS A 475 -2.09 40.16 -13.43
CA LYS A 475 -3.21 39.88 -12.52
C LYS A 475 -3.54 38.39 -12.30
N ASN A 476 -2.81 37.43 -12.89
CA ASN A 476 -3.24 36.03 -12.92
C ASN A 476 -2.26 35.00 -12.28
N ASN A 477 -1.42 35.38 -11.30
CA ASN A 477 -0.58 34.39 -10.59
C ASN A 477 -0.34 34.78 -9.10
N PRO A 478 -1.02 34.15 -8.13
CA PRO A 478 -0.84 34.48 -6.72
C PRO A 478 0.22 33.57 -6.08
N ARG A 479 1.47 33.64 -6.53
CA ARG A 479 2.61 33.08 -5.77
C ARG A 479 3.88 33.91 -6.00
N PHE A 480 4.03 34.95 -5.18
CA PHE A 480 5.34 35.48 -4.81
C PHE A 480 5.44 35.53 -3.29
N TYR A 481 6.59 35.10 -2.78
CA TYR A 481 6.99 35.25 -1.38
C TYR A 481 6.83 36.74 -1.00
N ALA A 482 5.87 37.04 -0.11
CA ALA A 482 5.55 38.35 0.46
C ALA A 482 6.06 39.55 -0.35
N ASP A 483 5.18 40.12 -1.18
CA ASP A 483 5.39 41.45 -1.76
C ASP A 483 5.81 42.43 -0.65
N VAL A 484 7.03 42.96 -0.77
CA VAL A 484 7.46 44.12 0.00
C VAL A 484 6.76 45.32 -0.64
N PRO A 485 5.97 46.12 0.10
CA PRO A 485 5.33 47.30 -0.46
C PRO A 485 6.34 48.25 -1.10
N ALA A 486 5.88 48.96 -2.13
CA ALA A 486 6.73 49.75 -3.00
C ALA A 486 7.17 51.12 -2.46
N ASP A 487 6.76 51.46 -1.25
CA ASP A 487 7.08 52.73 -0.64
C ASP A 487 8.29 52.61 0.30
N ASP A 488 9.18 53.60 0.24
CA ASP A 488 10.35 53.72 1.12
C ASP A 488 9.95 54.11 2.56
N SER A 489 8.73 53.81 2.99
CA SER A 489 8.19 54.19 4.30
C SER A 489 8.08 52.98 5.25
N GLY A 490 8.29 53.23 6.54
CA GLY A 490 8.08 52.23 7.59
C GLY A 490 9.20 51.18 7.80
N PRO A 491 8.89 50.06 8.51
CA PRO A 491 9.88 49.13 9.08
C PRO A 491 10.78 48.42 8.07
N PHE A 492 10.35 48.32 6.81
CA PHE A 492 11.07 47.57 5.77
C PHE A 492 12.25 48.34 5.16
N ALA A 493 12.17 49.68 5.07
CA ALA A 493 13.30 50.52 4.67
C ALA A 493 14.46 50.45 5.68
N ALA A 494 14.14 50.43 6.97
CA ALA A 494 15.12 50.26 8.04
C ALA A 494 15.78 48.87 8.01
N ILE A 495 15.02 47.82 7.70
CA ILE A 495 15.53 46.45 7.54
C ILE A 495 16.46 46.36 6.32
N ARG A 496 16.06 46.91 5.17
CA ARG A 496 16.89 46.95 3.95
C ARG A 496 18.21 47.68 4.19
N LYS A 497 18.18 48.84 4.86
CA LYS A 497 19.38 49.60 5.24
C LYS A 497 20.28 48.80 6.19
N ALA A 498 19.72 48.16 7.21
CA ALA A 498 20.49 47.35 8.16
C ALA A 498 21.19 46.15 7.49
N ILE A 499 20.56 45.53 6.49
CA ILE A 499 21.15 44.45 5.69
C ILE A 499 22.32 44.97 4.86
N ILE A 500 22.11 46.09 4.17
CA ILE A 500 23.15 46.74 3.36
C ILE A 500 24.35 47.15 4.22
N ASP A 501 24.11 47.73 5.41
CA ASP A 501 25.16 48.13 6.34
C ASP A 501 25.92 46.92 6.90
N ALA A 502 25.23 45.81 7.18
CA ALA A 502 25.87 44.57 7.62
C ALA A 502 26.77 43.96 6.53
N ILE A 503 26.31 43.97 5.28
CA ILE A 503 27.09 43.53 4.12
C ILE A 503 28.33 44.42 3.94
N ASN A 504 28.14 45.74 3.94
CA ASN A 504 29.23 46.71 3.78
C ASN A 504 30.26 46.61 4.92
N LYS A 505 29.82 46.38 6.16
CA LYS A 505 30.71 46.17 7.32
C LYS A 505 31.50 44.86 7.22
N ALA A 506 30.90 43.80 6.67
CA ALA A 506 31.59 42.54 6.40
C ALA A 506 32.65 42.70 5.30
N GLU A 507 32.35 43.46 4.24
CA GLU A 507 33.30 43.76 3.15
C GLU A 507 34.47 44.65 3.61
N ARG A 508 34.20 45.68 4.44
CA ARG A 508 35.27 46.51 5.03
C ARG A 508 36.21 45.68 5.91
N LYS A 509 35.69 44.75 6.72
CA LYS A 509 36.50 43.82 7.52
C LYS A 509 37.30 42.82 6.67
N LYS A 510 36.74 42.37 5.54
CA LYS A 510 37.44 41.53 4.56
C LYS A 510 38.65 42.26 3.96
N ARG A 511 38.50 43.56 3.64
CA ARG A 511 39.59 44.42 3.14
C ARG A 511 40.67 44.70 4.19
N GLN A 512 40.30 44.95 5.45
CA GLN A 512 41.27 45.31 6.51
C GLN A 512 42.10 44.13 7.07
N LYS A 513 41.60 42.89 7.05
CA LYS A 513 42.26 41.75 7.74
C LYS A 513 42.70 40.61 6.82
N GLY A 514 42.57 40.76 5.50
CA GLY A 514 42.98 39.74 4.51
C GLY A 514 42.28 38.38 4.61
N LYS A 515 41.29 38.21 5.49
CA LYS A 515 40.59 36.94 5.71
C LYS A 515 39.31 36.85 4.86
N LYS A 516 39.13 35.73 4.16
CA LYS A 516 37.88 35.40 3.43
C LYS A 516 36.70 35.42 4.43
N CYS A 517 35.84 36.44 4.32
CA CYS A 517 34.56 36.52 5.03
C CYS A 517 33.43 36.25 4.04
N ALA A 518 32.46 35.43 4.44
CA ALA A 518 31.22 35.21 3.71
C ALA A 518 30.04 35.37 4.67
N LEU A 519 29.00 36.09 4.24
CA LEU A 519 27.71 36.08 4.94
C LEU A 519 27.08 34.72 4.66
N VAL A 520 26.90 33.89 5.70
CA VAL A 520 26.51 32.48 5.51
C VAL A 520 25.02 32.28 5.73
N LYS A 521 24.40 33.03 6.67
CA LYS A 521 22.97 32.92 6.96
C LYS A 521 22.46 34.18 7.66
N MET A 522 21.30 34.66 7.26
CA MET A 522 20.63 35.80 7.89
C MET A 522 19.19 35.41 8.21
N TYR A 523 18.74 35.67 9.44
CA TYR A 523 17.41 35.31 9.91
C TYR A 523 16.70 36.56 10.42
N ALA A 524 15.61 36.95 9.77
CA ALA A 524 14.72 37.96 10.32
C ALA A 524 13.67 37.25 11.19
N ILE A 525 13.73 37.47 12.50
CA ILE A 525 12.76 36.92 13.46
C ILE A 525 11.91 38.08 13.98
N PHE A 526 10.66 38.14 13.55
CA PHE A 526 9.72 39.16 14.00
C PHE A 526 9.10 38.68 15.31
N THR A 527 9.36 39.39 16.41
CA THR A 527 8.79 39.07 17.73
C THR A 527 8.15 40.33 18.30
N LYS A 528 6.84 40.30 18.55
CA LYS A 528 6.11 41.38 19.22
C LYS A 528 6.50 41.39 20.69
N THR A 529 7.36 42.32 21.12
CA THR A 529 7.64 42.49 22.55
C THR A 529 6.51 43.31 23.19
N GLY A 530 5.79 42.75 24.15
CA GLY A 530 4.80 43.49 24.94
C GLY A 530 5.45 44.67 25.66
N GLY A 531 4.95 45.88 25.42
CA GLY A 531 5.46 47.11 26.03
C GLY A 531 4.83 47.37 27.41
N SER A 532 5.68 47.67 28.39
CA SER A 532 5.30 48.30 29.67
C SER A 532 4.64 49.66 29.42
N HIS A 533 3.53 49.93 30.11
CA HIS A 533 2.68 51.09 29.91
C HIS A 533 3.17 52.29 30.75
N ALA A 534 3.29 53.47 30.14
CA ALA A 534 3.35 54.75 30.84
C ALA A 534 2.18 55.62 30.32
N PRO A 535 1.40 56.30 31.18
CA PRO A 535 0.24 57.07 30.74
C PRO A 535 0.67 58.44 30.18
N HIS A 536 0.06 58.85 29.06
CA HIS A 536 0.01 60.26 28.65
C HIS A 536 -1.40 60.82 28.86
N GLY A 537 -1.47 62.10 29.20
CA GLY A 537 -2.65 62.80 29.73
C GLY A 537 -3.79 63.11 28.75
N ASP A 538 -3.89 62.43 27.61
CA ASP A 538 -5.01 62.56 26.66
C ASP A 538 -5.82 61.27 26.47
N GLY A 539 -5.51 60.22 27.23
CA GLY A 539 -6.20 58.93 27.14
C GLY A 539 -5.75 58.03 25.99
N SER A 540 -4.82 58.45 25.13
CA SER A 540 -4.25 57.59 24.09
C SER A 540 -3.11 56.71 24.64
N ARG A 541 -3.14 55.41 24.33
CA ARG A 541 -2.09 54.44 24.70
C ARG A 541 -1.17 54.20 23.50
N ARG A 542 0.07 54.73 23.51
CA ARG A 542 1.10 54.36 22.51
C ARG A 542 1.92 53.16 22.98
N GLY A 543 1.68 52.00 22.37
CA GLY A 543 2.53 50.82 22.57
C GLY A 543 3.80 50.88 21.70
N MET A 544 4.98 50.70 22.29
CA MET A 544 6.25 50.62 21.56
C MET A 544 6.53 49.16 21.17
N ALA A 545 6.40 48.81 19.88
CA ALA A 545 6.81 47.49 19.38
C ALA A 545 8.34 47.46 19.17
N GLY A 546 9.03 46.50 19.78
CA GLY A 546 10.47 46.27 19.59
C GLY A 546 10.73 45.12 18.63
N TYR A 547 11.70 45.27 17.71
CA TYR A 547 12.06 44.25 16.72
C TYR A 547 13.49 43.72 16.93
N LYS A 548 13.72 42.42 16.70
CA LYS A 548 15.04 41.77 16.88
C LYS A 548 15.53 41.06 15.62
N LEU A 549 16.62 41.54 15.02
CA LEU A 549 17.28 40.87 13.89
C LEU A 549 18.45 39.99 14.38
N ARG A 550 18.52 38.73 13.94
CA ARG A 550 19.65 37.81 14.24
C ARG A 550 20.37 37.42 12.95
N TYR A 551 21.70 37.50 12.94
CA TYR A 551 22.48 37.06 11.79
C TYR A 551 23.69 36.22 12.21
N VAL A 552 24.14 35.35 11.30
CA VAL A 552 25.32 34.50 11.49
C VAL A 552 26.34 34.81 10.39
N MET A 553 27.49 35.35 10.80
CA MET A 553 28.62 35.59 9.91
C MET A 553 29.71 34.55 10.15
N LYS A 554 30.27 33.97 9.08
CA LYS A 554 31.43 33.08 9.16
C LYS A 554 32.67 33.84 8.70
N VAL A 555 33.66 33.94 9.60
CA VAL A 555 34.90 34.67 9.36
C VAL A 555 36.07 33.71 9.58
N GLY A 556 36.75 33.29 8.50
CA GLY A 556 37.93 32.42 8.60
C GLY A 556 37.67 31.07 9.29
N GLY A 557 36.53 30.43 9.02
CA GLY A 557 36.21 29.08 9.53
C GLY A 557 35.44 29.06 10.86
N THR A 558 35.50 30.11 11.67
CA THR A 558 34.73 30.22 12.92
C THR A 558 33.43 31.01 12.70
N GLY A 559 32.31 30.49 13.22
CA GLY A 559 31.01 31.16 13.19
C GLY A 559 30.88 32.16 14.32
N LYS A 560 30.50 33.40 14.03
CA LYS A 560 30.12 34.39 15.05
C LYS A 560 28.67 34.83 14.82
N THR A 561 27.87 34.76 15.88
CA THR A 561 26.50 35.25 15.93
C THR A 561 26.50 36.73 16.33
N GLY A 562 25.73 37.55 15.61
CA GLY A 562 25.48 38.94 15.95
C GLY A 562 23.99 39.19 16.16
N ARG A 563 23.65 40.16 17.03
CA ARG A 563 22.27 40.59 17.28
C ARG A 563 22.21 42.12 17.16
N ILE A 564 21.23 42.63 16.42
CA ILE A 564 20.95 44.06 16.32
C ILE A 564 19.54 44.29 16.87
N HIS A 565 19.40 45.22 17.81
CA HIS A 565 18.11 45.65 18.34
C HIS A 565 17.69 46.94 17.62
N LEU A 566 16.49 46.96 17.05
CA LEU A 566 15.93 48.12 16.40
C LEU A 566 14.81 48.66 17.30
N LYS A 567 14.93 49.93 17.74
CA LYS A 567 13.86 50.68 18.42
C LYS A 567 13.29 51.68 17.43
N MET A 568 11.97 51.68 17.23
CA MET A 568 11.28 52.63 16.35
C MET A 568 10.19 53.40 17.11
N LYS A 569 9.90 54.63 16.67
CA LYS A 569 8.88 55.54 17.24
C LYS A 569 7.84 55.86 16.14
N GLY A 570 6.54 55.56 16.38
CA GLY A 570 5.36 55.98 15.56
C GLY A 570 5.35 55.44 14.12
N GLU A 571 4.24 55.23 13.40
CA GLU A 571 2.85 55.71 13.49
C GLU A 571 1.85 54.62 13.03
N GLU A 572 0.62 54.76 13.53
CA GLU A 572 -0.70 54.18 13.20
C GLU A 572 -0.91 52.67 12.88
N GLU A 573 -1.94 52.12 13.54
CA GLU A 573 -2.43 50.76 13.45
C GLU A 573 -3.09 50.48 12.09
N MET A 574 -2.58 49.50 11.34
CA MET A 574 -3.38 48.76 10.36
C MET A 574 -3.48 47.30 10.82
N ALA A 575 -4.63 46.96 11.40
CA ALA A 575 -4.99 45.61 11.76
C ALA A 575 -5.36 44.83 10.49
N TYR A 576 -4.61 43.77 10.18
CA TYR A 576 -5.09 42.71 9.29
C TYR A 576 -5.60 41.58 10.19
N GLU A 577 -6.92 41.39 10.22
CA GLU A 577 -7.55 40.21 10.81
C GLU A 577 -7.24 38.98 9.95
N TYR A 578 -6.67 37.95 10.58
CA TYR A 578 -6.74 36.58 10.07
C TYR A 578 -7.55 35.80 11.11
N GLU A 579 -8.81 35.49 10.78
CA GLU A 579 -9.58 34.47 11.48
C GLU A 579 -8.93 33.11 11.22
N ALA A 580 -8.29 32.57 12.25
CA ALA A 580 -7.94 31.18 12.33
C ALA A 580 -8.81 30.56 13.43
N ALA A 581 -9.77 29.72 13.05
CA ALA A 581 -10.44 28.82 13.97
C ALA A 581 -10.56 27.45 13.33
N TYR A 582 -9.91 26.45 13.92
CA TYR A 582 -10.66 25.30 14.41
C TYR A 582 -10.06 24.75 15.70
N SER A 583 -11.01 24.46 16.59
CA SER A 583 -10.99 23.84 17.91
C SER A 583 -10.26 22.50 17.98
N MET A 584 -9.68 22.17 19.14
CA MET A 584 -9.92 20.89 19.82
C MET A 584 -9.74 21.00 21.35
N ASP A 585 -10.79 20.60 22.07
CA ASP A 585 -10.76 20.18 23.47
C ASP A 585 -10.22 18.74 23.59
N ALA A 586 -9.42 18.47 24.63
CA ALA A 586 -9.57 17.30 25.51
C ALA A 586 -8.62 17.34 26.73
N ALA A 587 -9.26 17.57 27.89
CA ALA A 587 -8.95 17.22 29.27
C ALA A 587 -7.63 16.50 29.65
N THR A 588 -6.93 17.04 30.66
CA THR A 588 -6.61 16.31 31.91
C THR A 588 -6.71 17.27 33.10
N GLY A 589 -7.36 16.83 34.17
CA GLY A 589 -7.75 17.67 35.31
C GLY A 589 -6.63 17.97 36.32
N SER A 590 -6.60 19.21 36.79
CA SER A 590 -6.49 19.57 38.22
C SER A 590 -6.59 21.09 38.38
N SER A 591 -7.36 21.52 39.38
CA SER A 591 -7.55 22.90 39.88
C SER A 591 -7.43 22.80 41.41
N PRO A 592 -7.02 23.82 42.21
CA PRO A 592 -7.14 25.26 41.94
C PRO A 592 -5.97 26.16 42.41
N ASN A 593 -5.66 27.25 41.69
CA ASN A 593 -5.87 28.62 42.23
C ASN A 593 -5.48 29.73 41.25
N LYS A 594 -6.22 30.82 41.41
CA LYS A 594 -6.27 32.07 40.63
C LYS A 594 -4.92 32.80 40.54
N HIS A 595 -4.43 33.04 39.33
CA HIS A 595 -4.17 34.40 38.81
C HIS A 595 -4.02 34.37 37.28
N ARG A 596 -4.71 35.32 36.67
CA ARG A 596 -5.13 35.34 35.26
C ARG A 596 -4.13 36.17 34.46
N VAL A 597 -3.25 35.53 33.67
CA VAL A 597 -2.60 36.13 32.49
C VAL A 597 -2.31 35.03 31.46
N ALA A 598 -3.02 35.03 30.33
CA ALA A 598 -2.76 34.12 29.22
C ALA A 598 -1.50 34.54 28.43
N PRO A 599 -0.63 33.62 27.97
CA PRO A 599 0.35 33.95 26.95
C PRO A 599 -0.33 33.95 25.58
N VAL A 600 -0.57 35.15 25.05
CA VAL A 600 -0.93 35.36 23.63
C VAL A 600 0.28 34.95 22.79
N ALA A 601 0.28 33.74 22.24
CA ALA A 601 1.23 33.33 21.21
C ALA A 601 0.88 34.07 19.92
N ALA A 602 1.53 35.21 19.70
CA ALA A 602 1.42 35.96 18.45
C ALA A 602 2.00 35.16 17.27
N PRO A 603 1.42 35.25 16.05
CA PRO A 603 1.92 34.54 14.89
C PRO A 603 3.35 34.97 14.59
N THR A 604 4.28 34.03 14.64
CA THR A 604 5.68 34.27 14.33
C THR A 604 5.87 34.06 12.83
N CYS A 605 5.84 35.13 12.04
CA CYS A 605 6.21 35.03 10.62
C CYS A 605 7.73 34.84 10.54
N VAL A 606 8.20 33.71 10.02
CA VAL A 606 9.64 33.42 9.85
C VAL A 606 10.01 33.60 8.38
N LEU A 607 10.76 34.65 8.06
CA LEU A 607 11.34 34.83 6.72
C LEU A 607 12.71 34.16 6.69
N VAL A 608 12.83 33.01 6.00
CA VAL A 608 14.09 32.28 5.85
C VAL A 608 14.71 32.58 4.48
N ALA A 609 15.72 33.43 4.43
CA ALA A 609 16.58 33.56 3.26
C ALA A 609 17.87 32.74 3.50
N SER A 610 17.98 31.56 2.89
CA SER A 610 19.22 30.78 2.89
C SER A 610 20.02 31.04 1.62
N VAL A 611 21.21 31.62 1.75
CA VAL A 611 22.20 31.69 0.66
C VAL A 611 23.28 30.64 0.95
N TYR A 612 23.23 29.51 0.25
CA TYR A 612 24.26 28.48 0.37
C TYR A 612 25.41 28.78 -0.60
N GLY A 613 26.60 29.07 -0.06
CA GLY A 613 27.85 28.89 -0.79
C GLY A 613 28.20 27.40 -0.76
N GLY A 614 27.93 26.69 -1.85
CA GLY A 614 28.04 25.23 -1.92
C GLY A 614 29.46 24.70 -1.68
N ALA A 615 29.58 23.69 -0.82
CA ALA A 615 30.52 22.61 -1.03
C ALA A 615 29.74 21.44 -1.64
N LEU A 616 30.18 20.94 -2.79
CA LEU A 616 29.63 19.75 -3.43
C LEU A 616 29.63 18.58 -2.45
N THR A 617 28.52 17.85 -2.35
CA THR A 617 28.47 16.56 -1.62
C THR A 617 29.52 15.59 -2.22
N PRO A 618 30.18 14.74 -1.42
CA PRO A 618 31.24 13.84 -1.88
C PRO A 618 30.84 12.96 -3.08
N ALA A 619 29.59 12.53 -3.16
CA ALA A 619 29.06 11.72 -4.26
C ALA A 619 28.97 12.48 -5.60
N ALA A 620 28.54 13.75 -5.56
CA ALA A 620 28.48 14.62 -6.75
C ALA A 620 29.90 15.02 -7.24
N ALA A 621 30.83 15.24 -6.31
CA ALA A 621 32.24 15.49 -6.63
C ALA A 621 32.92 14.25 -7.24
N ALA A 622 32.56 13.05 -6.80
CA ALA A 622 33.05 11.79 -7.37
C ALA A 622 32.50 11.54 -8.79
N LYS A 623 31.20 11.74 -9.04
CA LYS A 623 30.59 11.64 -10.38
C LYS A 623 31.19 12.68 -11.35
N ALA A 624 31.43 13.91 -10.91
CA ALA A 624 32.05 14.95 -11.72
C ALA A 624 33.53 14.65 -12.06
N LYS A 625 34.31 14.14 -11.10
CA LYS A 625 35.71 13.71 -11.34
C LYS A 625 35.81 12.50 -12.27
N MET A 626 34.91 11.52 -12.16
CA MET A 626 34.88 10.36 -13.06
C MET A 626 34.42 10.70 -14.48
N SER A 627 33.46 11.62 -14.62
CA SER A 627 33.02 12.14 -15.91
C SER A 627 34.13 12.92 -16.63
N ALA A 628 34.89 13.74 -15.89
CA ALA A 628 36.05 14.45 -16.40
C ALA A 628 37.23 13.51 -16.77
N ALA A 629 37.45 12.45 -15.99
CA ALA A 629 38.54 11.49 -16.23
C ALA A 629 38.32 10.56 -17.44
N LYS A 630 37.07 10.40 -17.91
CA LYS A 630 36.71 9.52 -19.04
C LYS A 630 36.53 10.24 -20.39
N LYS A 631 36.60 11.57 -20.43
CA LYS A 631 36.49 12.33 -21.67
C LYS A 631 37.83 12.24 -22.44
N GLY A 632 37.87 11.40 -23.48
CA GLY A 632 38.93 11.42 -24.50
C GLY A 632 40.04 10.38 -24.41
N LYS A 633 40.06 9.44 -23.46
CA LYS A 633 41.11 8.39 -23.42
C LYS A 633 40.69 7.13 -24.18
N LYS A 634 41.41 6.81 -25.27
CA LYS A 634 41.34 5.50 -25.94
C LYS A 634 41.95 4.42 -25.05
N HIS A 635 41.32 3.24 -24.99
CA HIS A 635 41.84 2.09 -24.24
C HIS A 635 43.23 1.69 -24.73
N THR A 636 44.15 1.43 -23.79
CA THR A 636 45.50 0.93 -24.08
C THR A 636 45.44 -0.48 -24.69
N ALA A 637 46.48 -0.88 -25.43
CA ALA A 637 46.56 -2.19 -26.06
C ALA A 637 46.43 -3.35 -25.04
N ALA A 638 46.98 -3.18 -23.84
CA ALA A 638 46.85 -4.13 -22.73
C ALA A 638 45.40 -4.26 -22.23
N THR A 639 44.64 -3.16 -22.16
CA THR A 639 43.21 -3.20 -21.78
C THR A 639 42.34 -3.83 -22.87
N LYS A 640 42.66 -3.59 -24.15
CA LYS A 640 41.97 -4.26 -25.27
C LYS A 640 42.24 -5.77 -25.31
N ALA A 641 43.46 -6.19 -24.99
CA ALA A 641 43.82 -7.61 -24.89
C ALA A 641 43.05 -8.31 -23.75
N LYS A 642 42.91 -7.67 -22.58
CA LYS A 642 42.12 -8.20 -21.45
C LYS A 642 40.62 -8.31 -21.77
N ILE A 643 40.05 -7.35 -22.49
CA ILE A 643 38.64 -7.38 -22.92
C ILE A 643 38.41 -8.47 -23.99
N SER A 644 39.38 -8.68 -24.89
CA SER A 644 39.34 -9.75 -25.90
C SER A 644 39.43 -11.15 -25.26
N ALA A 645 40.30 -11.32 -24.26
CA ALA A 645 40.41 -12.55 -23.49
C ALA A 645 39.14 -12.86 -22.69
N ALA A 646 38.49 -11.85 -22.09
CA ALA A 646 37.23 -12.00 -21.34
C ALA A 646 35.99 -12.34 -22.20
N LYS A 647 36.10 -12.22 -23.54
CA LYS A 647 35.01 -12.49 -24.48
C LYS A 647 35.20 -13.78 -25.29
N LYS A 648 36.34 -14.46 -25.17
CA LYS A 648 36.62 -15.70 -25.91
C LYS A 648 35.78 -16.84 -25.30
N GLY A 649 34.76 -17.30 -26.04
CA GLY A 649 33.95 -18.47 -25.68
C GLY A 649 32.43 -18.26 -25.54
N LYS A 650 31.92 -17.01 -25.52
CA LYS A 650 30.46 -16.78 -25.46
C LYS A 650 29.85 -16.67 -26.87
N LYS A 651 29.15 -17.71 -27.33
CA LYS A 651 28.34 -17.62 -28.56
C LYS A 651 27.08 -16.79 -28.29
N HIS A 652 26.89 -15.72 -29.05
CA HIS A 652 25.68 -14.89 -28.99
C HIS A 652 24.46 -15.62 -29.57
N THR A 653 23.33 -15.55 -28.86
CA THR A 653 22.02 -16.04 -29.33
C THR A 653 21.55 -15.30 -30.59
N ALA A 654 20.70 -15.91 -31.40
CA ALA A 654 20.18 -15.32 -32.64
C ALA A 654 19.51 -13.95 -32.42
N ALA A 655 18.76 -13.81 -31.33
CA ALA A 655 18.14 -12.54 -30.92
C ALA A 655 19.17 -11.44 -30.61
N THR A 656 20.32 -11.81 -30.04
CA THR A 656 21.40 -10.86 -29.75
C THR A 656 22.12 -10.43 -31.03
N LYS A 657 22.30 -11.35 -31.99
CA LYS A 657 22.84 -11.02 -33.33
C LYS A 657 21.92 -10.10 -34.12
N ALA A 658 20.59 -10.30 -34.03
CA ALA A 658 19.60 -9.43 -34.66
C ALA A 658 19.63 -7.99 -34.09
N LYS A 659 19.74 -7.84 -32.75
CA LYS A 659 19.87 -6.53 -32.09
C LYS A 659 21.16 -5.79 -32.47
N ILE A 660 22.28 -6.50 -32.59
CA ILE A 660 23.57 -5.92 -33.02
C ILE A 660 23.50 -5.47 -34.49
N SER A 661 22.87 -6.25 -35.37
CA SER A 661 22.67 -5.90 -36.78
C SER A 661 21.77 -4.66 -36.95
N ALA A 662 20.68 -4.56 -36.17
CA ALA A 662 19.80 -3.39 -36.17
C ALA A 662 20.50 -2.11 -35.68
N ALA A 663 21.32 -2.22 -34.63
CA ALA A 663 22.10 -1.09 -34.10
C ALA A 663 23.17 -0.58 -35.11
N MET A 664 23.76 -1.47 -35.91
CA MET A 664 24.72 -1.07 -36.94
C MET A 664 24.06 -0.43 -38.17
N LYS A 665 22.85 -0.86 -38.57
CA LYS A 665 22.06 -0.21 -39.63
C LYS A 665 21.57 1.20 -39.23
N GLY A 666 21.24 1.41 -37.96
CA GLY A 666 20.87 2.73 -37.44
C GLY A 666 22.03 3.75 -37.49
N ASN A 667 23.28 3.28 -37.37
CA ASN A 667 24.45 4.16 -37.35
C ASN A 667 24.92 4.55 -38.77
N THR A 668 24.68 3.71 -39.78
CA THR A 668 25.00 3.99 -41.19
C THR A 668 24.04 5.04 -41.80
N ASN A 669 22.77 5.05 -41.40
CA ASN A 669 21.82 6.10 -41.79
C ASN A 669 22.13 7.46 -41.16
N ARG A 670 22.83 7.48 -40.02
CA ARG A 670 23.22 8.72 -39.32
C ARG A 670 24.50 9.36 -39.89
N MET A 671 25.33 8.58 -40.58
CA MET A 671 26.51 9.08 -41.31
C MET A 671 26.20 9.60 -42.72
N LYS A 672 25.13 9.12 -43.38
CA LYS A 672 24.69 9.66 -44.70
C LYS A 672 23.92 10.98 -44.62
N LYS A 673 23.55 11.43 -43.42
CA LYS A 673 22.80 12.68 -43.15
C LYS A 673 23.65 13.80 -42.53
N ARG A 674 24.97 13.66 -42.50
CA ARG A 674 25.90 14.69 -42.03
C ARG A 674 26.87 15.09 -43.12
#